data_AF-A0A3C2ALX4-F1
#
_entry.id   AF-A0A3C2ALX4-F1
#
_cell.length_a   1.000
_cell.length_b   1.000
_cell.length_c   1.000
_cell.angle_alpha   90.00
_cell.angle_beta   90.00
_cell.angle_gamma   90.00
#
_symmetry.space_group_name_H-M   'P 1'
#
loop_
_entity.id
_entity.type
_entity.pdbx_description
1 polymer ?
#
loop_
_entity_poly.entity_id
_entity_poly.type
_entity_poly.pdbx_seq_one_letter_code
_entity_poly.pdbx_strand_id
1 'polypeptide(L)'
;MKKACLLFTFLYLVLSNAYTQIGPGGVGSSSDIRLWARSDAGVFSDNGTTNSTNGGIVTQWNDQSGNGHSLTQNNFNKKPTYNTNQINGLPTITFDNTREFLATSNTGANFTQLSVIAVGRFAQGSQGTLDYDYMINIGSDRLSGVSLSRFRGVTADANKFYNFIEGTLRVGPVLNNSYHVYGLSVATSAPFHTLHIDGSSQTLAAHNAGINISSEIRVGGMTYVNSASNPLDGDMAEIVVLENNINTTQRTIIENYLSAKYALAIANDKFSFEATHEYEVAGIGQESPSDNHTDAKGSAIVRINGASDLGTGEYLMWGHDGAGLTGTSSELPPSFGGLGSKLTREWRVDETGGDVGTVSIIFDTDSISPELGPSASQYRLLTDADGNFSNATVIAPSTWGATITFNNVDLSTESFFTLVNTGIQETCVSILGNVSASWSTTGEWSCGTFPDSSSNAEVVATHIRIVSDTQSVNDLDINAGASVVVSANATLIIKGNLTISNTGSLICNSGSNVIFRGDEGTIQLVNNSSGSNQAFANVQITNPDNVLFFGGSFSISEGLHLIDGSFQNTSGLTFTSDASSQGHVARVIAGDFTGSSSSFTIERFKAGGASGWNDLATAGIATTIADIENEIYISGVTGAGGGAGGFISMYTYDNVADDYTPATNVTNPMGLGQGFETWLGDDLTTWNAKAWNFTGSSMNIASTDITVDPSGSRWNLVGNPLPSFIDFSSVLASFAGVING
;
A
#
# COMPACT_ATOMS: atom_id res chain seq x y z
N MET A 1 49.34 -20.50 13.04
CA MET A 1 48.14 -20.94 12.30
C MET A 1 47.09 -19.84 12.40
N LYS A 2 47.04 -18.93 11.42
CA LYS A 2 46.00 -17.90 11.31
C LYS A 2 44.99 -18.37 10.28
N LYS A 3 43.75 -18.64 10.69
CA LYS A 3 42.63 -18.95 9.80
C LYS A 3 42.04 -17.62 9.32
N ALA A 4 42.10 -17.39 8.01
CA ALA A 4 41.47 -16.26 7.35
C ALA A 4 39.95 -16.51 7.27
N CYS A 5 39.17 -15.51 7.70
CA CYS A 5 37.73 -15.47 7.59
C CYS A 5 37.38 -14.96 6.18
N LEU A 6 36.72 -15.77 5.36
CA LEU A 6 36.24 -15.38 4.04
C LEU A 6 34.83 -14.79 4.21
N LEU A 7 34.71 -13.47 4.04
CA LEU A 7 33.44 -12.75 4.05
C LEU A 7 32.77 -12.95 2.68
N PHE A 8 31.67 -13.72 2.62
CA PHE A 8 30.84 -13.83 1.42
C PHE A 8 29.82 -12.68 1.44
N THR A 9 30.12 -11.61 0.69
CA THR A 9 29.14 -10.54 0.40
C THR A 9 28.22 -11.05 -0.71
N PHE A 10 26.99 -11.43 -0.37
CA PHE A 10 25.95 -11.78 -1.34
C PHE A 10 25.43 -10.48 -1.96
N LEU A 11 25.95 -10.10 -3.12
CA LEU A 11 25.44 -8.99 -3.91
C LEU A 11 24.10 -9.44 -4.52
N TYR A 12 22.99 -9.03 -3.94
CA TYR A 12 21.68 -9.11 -4.59
C TYR A 12 21.72 -8.21 -5.82
N LEU A 13 22.00 -8.80 -6.99
CA LEU A 13 21.73 -8.15 -8.26
C LEU A 13 20.22 -8.24 -8.47
N VAL A 14 19.50 -7.18 -8.11
CA VAL A 14 18.13 -6.98 -8.59
C VAL A 14 18.24 -6.74 -10.09
N LEU A 15 18.05 -7.80 -10.87
CA LEU A 15 17.77 -7.68 -12.30
C LEU A 15 16.34 -7.15 -12.42
N SER A 16 16.17 -5.84 -12.30
CA SER A 16 14.98 -5.17 -12.82
C SER A 16 15.07 -5.22 -14.35
N ASN A 17 14.67 -6.34 -14.94
CA ASN A 17 14.32 -6.36 -16.36
C ASN A 17 12.99 -5.60 -16.50
N ALA A 18 13.07 -4.27 -16.45
CA ALA A 18 11.95 -3.39 -16.73
C ALA A 18 11.73 -3.35 -18.26
N TYR A 19 11.30 -4.48 -18.83
CA TYR A 19 10.62 -4.47 -20.12
C TYR A 19 9.13 -4.35 -19.83
N THR A 20 8.65 -3.13 -19.62
CA THR A 20 7.22 -2.84 -19.59
C THR A 20 6.86 -2.24 -20.93
N GLN A 21 6.00 -2.91 -21.70
CA GLN A 21 5.53 -2.39 -22.98
C GLN A 21 4.47 -1.30 -22.71
N ILE A 22 4.97 -0.09 -22.50
CA ILE A 22 4.22 1.10 -22.07
C ILE A 22 3.86 2.04 -23.23
N GLY A 23 4.26 1.69 -24.45
CA GLY A 23 3.92 2.45 -25.65
C GLY A 23 2.45 2.34 -26.07
N PRO A 24 2.08 2.94 -27.20
CA PRO A 24 0.71 2.91 -27.72
C PRO A 24 0.24 1.47 -27.94
N GLY A 25 -0.99 1.15 -27.54
CA GLY A 25 -1.50 -0.23 -27.60
C GLY A 25 -0.79 -1.23 -26.68
N GLY A 26 0.10 -0.75 -25.80
CA GLY A 26 1.01 -1.61 -25.06
C GLY A 26 2.14 -2.17 -25.91
N VAL A 27 2.52 -1.51 -27.01
CA VAL A 27 3.63 -1.93 -27.89
C VAL A 27 4.87 -1.06 -27.68
N GLY A 28 5.99 -1.72 -27.40
CA GLY A 28 7.29 -1.07 -27.28
C GLY A 28 7.48 -0.31 -25.97
N SER A 29 8.72 0.15 -25.76
CA SER A 29 9.11 0.96 -24.59
C SER A 29 10.02 2.12 -25.01
N SER A 30 10.62 2.81 -24.05
CA SER A 30 11.63 3.85 -24.32
C SER A 30 12.84 3.33 -25.11
N SER A 31 13.09 2.02 -25.16
CA SER A 31 14.13 1.44 -26.01
C SER A 31 13.78 1.36 -27.50
N ASP A 32 12.49 1.31 -27.84
CA ASP A 32 12.02 1.03 -29.20
C ASP A 32 11.39 2.26 -29.85
N ILE A 33 10.79 3.13 -29.04
CA ILE A 33 10.04 4.30 -29.47
C ILE A 33 10.96 5.51 -29.44
N ARG A 34 11.33 6.05 -30.61
CA ARG A 34 12.14 7.26 -30.71
C ARG A 34 11.37 8.51 -30.29
N LEU A 35 10.10 8.59 -30.67
CA LEU A 35 9.20 9.71 -30.39
C LEU A 35 7.77 9.20 -30.28
N TRP A 36 7.06 9.64 -29.24
CA TRP A 36 5.61 9.50 -29.15
C TRP A 36 4.99 10.84 -28.76
N ALA A 37 4.19 11.44 -29.63
CA ALA A 37 3.60 12.74 -29.38
C ALA A 37 2.08 12.66 -29.55
N ARG A 38 1.33 13.09 -28.52
CA ARG A 38 -0.15 13.00 -28.50
C ARG A 38 -0.75 14.37 -28.24
N SER A 39 -1.70 14.81 -29.05
CA SER A 39 -2.24 16.17 -28.94
C SER A 39 -3.07 16.38 -27.68
N ASP A 40 -3.57 15.30 -27.06
CA ASP A 40 -4.27 15.28 -25.79
C ASP A 40 -3.34 15.28 -24.56
N ALA A 41 -2.02 15.21 -24.75
CA ALA A 41 -1.05 15.18 -23.65
C ALA A 41 0.21 16.02 -23.95
N GLY A 42 0.48 17.01 -23.09
CA GLY A 42 1.75 17.75 -23.11
C GLY A 42 1.95 18.66 -24.34
N VAL A 43 0.93 19.44 -24.70
CA VAL A 43 1.02 20.49 -25.73
C VAL A 43 1.11 21.87 -25.06
N PHE A 44 2.16 22.63 -25.35
CA PHE A 44 2.50 23.86 -24.64
C PHE A 44 2.60 25.07 -25.57
N SER A 45 2.14 26.22 -25.10
CA SER A 45 2.30 27.52 -25.78
C SER A 45 3.68 28.15 -25.55
N ASP A 46 4.48 27.58 -24.66
CA ASP A 46 5.86 27.96 -24.35
C ASP A 46 6.78 26.72 -24.29
N ASN A 47 7.93 26.84 -23.65
CA ASN A 47 8.95 25.79 -23.58
C ASN A 47 8.67 24.74 -22.49
N GLY A 48 7.44 24.19 -22.49
CA GLY A 48 7.04 23.04 -21.67
C GLY A 48 6.36 23.35 -20.34
N THR A 49 5.88 24.58 -20.12
CA THR A 49 5.33 25.01 -18.82
C THR A 49 3.85 25.34 -18.89
N THR A 50 3.43 26.13 -19.88
CA THR A 50 2.05 26.62 -20.01
C THR A 50 1.32 25.81 -21.08
N ASN A 51 0.33 25.02 -20.67
CA ASN A 51 -0.51 24.26 -21.59
C ASN A 51 -1.13 25.19 -22.64
N SER A 52 -1.10 24.76 -23.90
CA SER A 52 -1.80 25.47 -24.96
C SER A 52 -3.31 25.36 -24.77
N THR A 53 -4.04 26.37 -25.23
CA THR A 53 -5.51 26.45 -25.13
C THR A 53 -6.11 26.54 -26.52
N ASN A 54 -7.42 26.35 -26.65
CA ASN A 54 -8.09 26.32 -27.95
C ASN A 54 -7.83 27.61 -28.78
N GLY A 55 -7.34 27.44 -30.01
CA GLY A 55 -6.92 28.53 -30.89
C GLY A 55 -5.55 29.14 -30.54
N GLY A 56 -4.86 28.58 -29.55
CA GLY A 56 -3.55 29.03 -29.10
C GLY A 56 -2.40 28.47 -29.94
N ILE A 57 -1.24 29.11 -29.86
CA ILE A 57 -0.03 28.64 -30.54
C ILE A 57 0.55 27.39 -29.87
N VAL A 58 1.25 26.57 -30.65
CA VAL A 58 2.06 25.45 -30.14
C VAL A 58 3.54 25.78 -30.30
N THR A 59 4.22 25.95 -29.18
CA THR A 59 5.67 26.12 -29.13
C THR A 59 6.37 24.78 -28.94
N GLN A 60 5.77 23.89 -28.15
CA GLN A 60 6.36 22.59 -27.82
C GLN A 60 5.26 21.53 -27.73
N TRP A 61 5.55 20.36 -28.29
CA TRP A 61 4.74 19.15 -28.18
C TRP A 61 5.60 18.04 -27.57
N ASN A 62 5.28 17.66 -26.34
CA ASN A 62 6.13 16.79 -25.53
C ASN A 62 6.13 15.35 -26.01
N ASP A 63 7.30 14.76 -25.93
CA ASP A 63 7.52 13.33 -26.12
C ASP A 63 7.02 12.52 -24.90
N GLN A 64 6.23 11.49 -25.18
CA GLN A 64 5.62 10.54 -24.24
C GLN A 64 6.37 9.20 -24.21
N SER A 65 7.40 9.01 -25.05
CA SER A 65 8.17 7.75 -25.11
C SER A 65 9.10 7.54 -23.92
N GLY A 66 9.36 8.59 -23.13
CA GLY A 66 10.36 8.60 -22.06
C GLY A 66 11.76 9.03 -22.50
N ASN A 67 11.98 9.32 -23.79
CA ASN A 67 13.29 9.74 -24.32
C ASN A 67 13.52 11.27 -24.33
N GLY A 68 12.46 12.06 -24.15
CA GLY A 68 12.56 13.52 -24.05
C GLY A 68 12.77 14.23 -25.39
N HIS A 69 12.48 13.57 -26.51
CA HIS A 69 12.66 14.11 -27.86
C HIS A 69 11.51 15.04 -28.29
N SER A 70 11.20 16.06 -27.49
CA SER A 70 10.04 16.93 -27.74
C SER A 70 10.16 17.71 -29.05
N LEU A 71 9.05 17.85 -29.75
CA LEU A 71 8.94 18.64 -30.99
C LEU A 71 8.81 20.13 -30.62
N THR A 72 9.58 21.03 -31.24
CA THR A 72 9.61 22.46 -30.87
C THR A 72 9.59 23.40 -32.08
N GLN A 73 9.14 24.64 -31.84
CA GLN A 73 9.22 25.76 -32.77
C GLN A 73 9.38 27.08 -32.03
N ASN A 74 10.49 27.79 -32.28
CA ASN A 74 10.77 29.07 -31.62
C ASN A 74 10.35 30.30 -32.43
N ASN A 75 10.15 30.17 -33.75
CA ASN A 75 9.71 31.29 -34.59
C ASN A 75 8.19 31.42 -34.53
N PHE A 76 7.71 32.54 -34.00
CA PHE A 76 6.27 32.84 -33.84
C PHE A 76 5.46 32.62 -35.12
N ASN A 77 5.95 33.07 -36.28
CA ASN A 77 5.24 32.97 -37.57
C ASN A 77 5.29 31.56 -38.20
N LYS A 78 5.76 30.55 -37.44
CA LYS A 78 5.86 29.17 -37.90
C LYS A 78 5.28 28.18 -36.88
N LYS A 79 4.64 28.70 -35.82
CA LYS A 79 4.04 27.87 -34.77
C LYS A 79 2.64 27.47 -35.23
N PRO A 80 2.32 26.17 -35.26
CA PRO A 80 0.97 25.73 -35.57
C PRO A 80 -0.01 26.08 -34.45
N THR A 81 -1.29 25.83 -34.70
CA THR A 81 -2.38 26.16 -33.78
C THR A 81 -2.91 24.90 -33.08
N TYR A 82 -3.19 25.00 -31.78
CA TYR A 82 -3.83 23.95 -30.99
C TYR A 82 -5.34 24.11 -31.00
N ASN A 83 -6.08 23.10 -31.46
CA ASN A 83 -7.53 23.12 -31.53
C ASN A 83 -8.13 21.95 -30.76
N THR A 84 -9.11 22.24 -29.91
CA THR A 84 -9.80 21.23 -29.07
C THR A 84 -11.04 20.67 -29.78
N ASN A 85 -11.52 19.49 -29.38
CA ASN A 85 -12.75 18.88 -29.88
C ASN A 85 -12.79 18.71 -31.41
N GLN A 86 -11.71 18.19 -32.01
CA GLN A 86 -11.56 18.06 -33.46
C GLN A 86 -11.90 16.64 -33.98
N ILE A 87 -11.49 15.61 -33.24
CA ILE A 87 -11.75 14.20 -33.60
C ILE A 87 -12.06 13.39 -32.34
N ASN A 88 -13.22 12.73 -32.30
CA ASN A 88 -13.72 12.02 -31.12
C ASN A 88 -13.65 12.83 -29.80
N GLY A 89 -13.94 14.14 -29.86
CA GLY A 89 -13.80 15.04 -28.70
C GLY A 89 -12.35 15.40 -28.30
N LEU A 90 -11.34 14.77 -28.92
CA LEU A 90 -9.93 15.01 -28.68
C LEU A 90 -9.39 16.18 -29.51
N PRO A 91 -8.33 16.86 -29.02
CA PRO A 91 -7.69 17.96 -29.73
C PRO A 91 -6.87 17.49 -30.95
N THR A 92 -6.43 18.44 -31.78
CA THR A 92 -5.40 18.28 -32.81
C THR A 92 -4.50 19.51 -32.89
N ILE A 93 -3.36 19.36 -33.56
CA ILE A 93 -2.49 20.47 -33.96
C ILE A 93 -2.71 20.72 -35.44
N THR A 94 -3.15 21.94 -35.76
CA THR A 94 -3.51 22.39 -37.11
C THR A 94 -2.36 23.16 -37.73
N PHE A 95 -2.04 22.81 -38.96
CA PHE A 95 -1.08 23.49 -39.84
C PHE A 95 -1.84 24.11 -41.01
N ASP A 96 -1.64 25.40 -41.27
CA ASP A 96 -2.50 26.20 -42.16
C ASP A 96 -1.84 26.59 -43.50
N ASN A 97 -0.84 25.82 -43.94
CA ASN A 97 -0.06 26.08 -45.15
C ASN A 97 0.81 27.37 -45.10
N THR A 98 0.97 28.04 -43.93
CA THR A 98 1.77 29.30 -43.82
C THR A 98 3.25 29.10 -43.45
N ARG A 99 3.81 27.90 -43.71
CA ARG A 99 5.19 27.48 -43.33
C ARG A 99 5.38 27.11 -41.87
N GLU A 100 4.29 26.68 -41.22
CA GLU A 100 4.29 26.16 -39.87
C GLU A 100 4.95 24.78 -39.81
N PHE A 101 5.66 24.48 -38.72
CA PHE A 101 6.19 23.15 -38.44
C PHE A 101 6.56 23.03 -36.97
N LEU A 102 6.64 21.80 -36.48
CA LEU A 102 7.35 21.44 -35.25
C LEU A 102 8.46 20.45 -35.60
N ALA A 103 9.61 20.54 -34.94
CA ALA A 103 10.72 19.63 -35.20
C ALA A 103 11.50 19.26 -33.94
N THR A 104 12.08 18.08 -33.94
CA THR A 104 13.11 17.69 -32.99
C THR A 104 14.47 18.21 -33.48
N SER A 105 15.48 18.22 -32.62
CA SER A 105 16.87 18.09 -33.08
C SER A 105 17.12 16.64 -33.58
N ASN A 106 18.37 16.31 -33.96
CA ASN A 106 18.72 14.90 -34.17
C ASN A 106 18.50 14.12 -32.86
N THR A 107 17.67 13.08 -32.93
CA THR A 107 17.21 12.29 -31.78
C THR A 107 18.11 11.07 -31.49
N GLY A 108 19.29 11.00 -32.11
CA GLY A 108 20.24 9.90 -31.92
C GLY A 108 20.90 9.45 -33.21
N ALA A 109 21.26 8.17 -33.29
CA ALA A 109 21.84 7.57 -34.47
C ALA A 109 20.90 7.65 -35.69
N ASN A 110 21.50 7.62 -36.88
CA ASN A 110 20.76 7.59 -38.14
C ASN A 110 19.84 6.38 -38.22
N PHE A 111 18.68 6.57 -38.85
CA PHE A 111 17.78 5.48 -39.14
C PHE A 111 18.25 4.70 -40.36
N THR A 112 18.31 3.38 -40.21
CA THR A 112 18.52 2.42 -41.30
C THR A 112 17.25 1.61 -41.60
N GLN A 113 16.32 1.62 -40.65
CA GLN A 113 14.95 1.13 -40.71
C GLN A 113 14.13 1.95 -39.71
N LEU A 114 12.82 2.01 -39.90
CA LEU A 114 11.90 2.68 -38.97
C LEU A 114 10.44 2.31 -39.26
N SER A 115 9.57 2.56 -38.27
CA SER A 115 8.11 2.60 -38.48
C SER A 115 7.56 3.92 -37.98
N VAL A 116 6.68 4.55 -38.77
CA VAL A 116 5.90 5.72 -38.37
C VAL A 116 4.43 5.33 -38.38
N ILE A 117 3.74 5.56 -37.27
CA ILE A 117 2.28 5.50 -37.22
C ILE A 117 1.78 6.86 -36.79
N ALA A 118 0.80 7.40 -37.50
CA ALA A 118 0.27 8.72 -37.23
C ALA A 118 -1.23 8.80 -37.49
N VAL A 119 -1.91 9.64 -36.71
CA VAL A 119 -3.30 10.03 -36.93
C VAL A 119 -3.33 11.48 -37.38
N GLY A 120 -3.95 11.72 -38.53
CA GLY A 120 -4.05 13.06 -39.09
C GLY A 120 -4.92 13.11 -40.34
N ARG A 121 -5.12 14.32 -40.87
CA ARG A 121 -5.80 14.57 -42.14
C ARG A 121 -5.13 15.67 -42.93
N PHE A 122 -5.36 15.66 -44.24
CA PHE A 122 -5.12 16.81 -45.11
C PHE A 122 -6.38 17.67 -45.15
N ALA A 123 -6.28 19.00 -45.16
CA ALA A 123 -7.45 19.87 -45.11
C ALA A 123 -8.23 19.88 -46.44
N GLN A 124 -7.50 19.95 -47.56
CA GLN A 124 -8.12 20.10 -48.88
C GLN A 124 -8.56 18.77 -49.47
N GLY A 125 -9.77 18.72 -50.05
CA GLY A 125 -10.22 17.54 -50.81
C GLY A 125 -9.33 17.24 -52.03
N SER A 126 -8.72 18.27 -52.63
CA SER A 126 -7.74 18.16 -53.70
C SER A 126 -6.72 19.28 -53.62
N GLN A 127 -5.45 18.91 -53.77
CA GLN A 127 -4.30 19.81 -53.73
C GLN A 127 -4.30 20.82 -54.88
N GLY A 128 -3.74 22.00 -54.62
CA GLY A 128 -3.45 23.00 -55.66
C GLY A 128 -2.28 22.60 -56.57
N THR A 129 -2.10 23.32 -57.69
CA THR A 129 -1.10 23.01 -58.74
C THR A 129 0.35 22.94 -58.26
N LEU A 130 0.71 23.63 -57.18
CA LEU A 130 2.07 23.64 -56.61
C LEU A 130 2.04 23.37 -55.09
N ASP A 131 0.96 22.79 -54.60
CA ASP A 131 0.71 22.57 -53.18
C ASP A 131 1.16 21.15 -52.81
N TYR A 132 2.15 21.01 -51.93
CA TYR A 132 2.60 19.71 -51.46
C TYR A 132 2.49 19.70 -49.95
N ASP A 133 1.78 18.73 -49.40
CA ASP A 133 1.61 18.61 -47.97
C ASP A 133 2.57 17.60 -47.38
N TYR A 134 3.37 18.03 -46.41
CA TYR A 134 4.25 17.17 -45.62
C TYR A 134 3.72 17.03 -44.21
N MET A 135 3.07 15.90 -43.96
CA MET A 135 2.58 15.56 -42.64
C MET A 135 3.75 15.30 -41.68
N ILE A 136 4.63 14.38 -42.09
CA ILE A 136 5.84 14.01 -41.35
C ILE A 136 7.00 13.90 -42.34
N ASN A 137 8.16 14.41 -41.96
CA ASN A 137 9.43 14.20 -42.64
C ASN A 137 10.51 13.81 -41.62
N ILE A 138 11.21 12.71 -41.90
CA ILE A 138 12.33 12.23 -41.08
C ILE A 138 13.58 12.26 -41.94
N GLY A 139 14.63 12.94 -41.49
CA GLY A 139 15.87 13.13 -42.23
C GLY A 139 16.22 14.59 -42.50
N SER A 140 17.43 14.81 -43.02
CA SER A 140 18.05 16.13 -43.12
C SER A 140 17.62 16.92 -44.36
N ASP A 141 17.07 16.24 -45.37
CA ASP A 141 16.51 16.86 -46.55
C ASP A 141 15.54 15.91 -47.30
N ARG A 142 14.91 16.41 -48.38
CA ARG A 142 14.05 15.62 -49.29
C ARG A 142 14.77 14.49 -50.02
N LEU A 143 16.08 14.55 -50.24
CA LEU A 143 16.83 13.48 -50.91
C LEU A 143 17.31 12.41 -49.92
N SER A 144 17.42 12.78 -48.64
CA SER A 144 18.03 12.05 -47.54
C SER A 144 17.03 11.95 -46.38
N GLY A 145 15.77 11.62 -46.71
CA GLY A 145 14.70 11.54 -45.74
C GLY A 145 13.49 10.76 -46.25
N VAL A 146 12.70 10.27 -45.29
CA VAL A 146 11.43 9.56 -45.49
C VAL A 146 10.28 10.51 -45.16
N SER A 147 9.14 10.39 -45.83
CA SER A 147 7.99 11.25 -45.56
C SER A 147 6.65 10.54 -45.68
N LEU A 148 5.70 11.01 -44.87
CA LEU A 148 4.27 10.88 -45.11
C LEU A 148 3.81 12.18 -45.76
N SER A 149 3.55 12.16 -47.06
CA SER A 149 3.25 13.37 -47.82
C SER A 149 2.25 13.14 -48.95
N ARG A 150 1.57 14.22 -49.37
CA ARG A 150 0.56 14.22 -50.43
C ARG A 150 1.00 15.08 -51.61
N PHE A 151 0.90 14.50 -52.81
CA PHE A 151 1.43 15.11 -54.02
C PHE A 151 0.50 16.19 -54.58
N ARG A 152 1.10 17.22 -55.17
CA ARG A 152 0.40 18.37 -55.75
C ARG A 152 -0.68 18.01 -56.76
N GLY A 153 -1.66 18.90 -56.89
CA GLY A 153 -2.76 18.77 -57.84
C GLY A 153 -2.37 18.91 -59.30
N VAL A 154 -3.34 18.59 -60.16
CA VAL A 154 -3.30 18.86 -61.62
C VAL A 154 -2.12 18.18 -62.33
N THR A 155 -1.74 16.98 -61.87
CA THR A 155 -0.78 16.07 -62.51
C THR A 155 -1.33 14.65 -62.57
N ALA A 156 -0.66 13.73 -63.28
CA ALA A 156 -1.05 12.32 -63.32
C ALA A 156 -0.98 11.62 -61.94
N ASP A 157 -0.24 12.21 -61.01
CA ASP A 157 -0.07 11.72 -59.63
C ASP A 157 -0.76 12.62 -58.60
N ALA A 158 -1.71 13.46 -59.05
CA ALA A 158 -2.42 14.38 -58.17
C ALA A 158 -3.02 13.67 -56.96
N ASN A 159 -2.84 14.27 -55.78
CA ASN A 159 -3.38 13.83 -54.50
C ASN A 159 -2.88 12.47 -54.01
N LYS A 160 -1.95 11.81 -54.72
CA LYS A 160 -1.42 10.53 -54.28
C LYS A 160 -0.52 10.71 -53.07
N PHE A 161 -0.48 9.69 -52.23
CA PHE A 161 0.64 9.49 -51.33
C PHE A 161 1.92 9.56 -52.15
N TYR A 162 2.91 10.29 -51.65
CA TYR A 162 4.23 10.20 -52.22
C TYR A 162 5.31 10.24 -51.17
N ASN A 163 6.45 9.72 -51.59
CA ASN A 163 7.71 9.84 -50.89
C ASN A 163 8.80 10.09 -51.94
N PHE A 164 9.74 10.97 -51.64
CA PHE A 164 10.88 11.26 -52.50
C PHE A 164 12.12 10.88 -51.71
N ILE A 165 12.78 9.80 -52.08
CA ILE A 165 13.94 9.25 -51.37
C ILE A 165 15.03 9.02 -52.40
N GLU A 166 16.27 9.41 -52.09
CA GLU A 166 17.45 9.18 -52.94
C GLU A 166 17.28 9.67 -54.38
N GLY A 167 16.53 10.77 -54.57
CA GLY A 167 16.28 11.34 -55.89
C GLY A 167 15.17 10.65 -56.71
N THR A 168 14.48 9.65 -56.15
CA THR A 168 13.41 8.93 -56.85
C THR A 168 12.04 9.21 -56.25
N LEU A 169 11.08 9.58 -57.11
CA LEU A 169 9.68 9.74 -56.72
C LEU A 169 9.00 8.37 -56.60
N ARG A 170 8.36 8.14 -55.45
CA ARG A 170 7.54 6.97 -55.15
C ARG A 170 6.14 7.44 -54.88
N VAL A 171 5.17 6.87 -55.59
CA VAL A 171 3.75 7.21 -55.45
C VAL A 171 2.96 5.99 -55.01
N GLY A 172 1.89 6.25 -54.28
CA GLY A 172 0.98 5.25 -53.73
C GLY A 172 -0.49 5.55 -54.08
N PRO A 173 -1.43 5.18 -53.20
CA PRO A 173 -2.86 5.42 -53.42
C PRO A 173 -3.19 6.92 -53.40
N VAL A 174 -4.36 7.28 -53.93
CA VAL A 174 -4.93 8.63 -53.79
C VAL A 174 -5.36 8.83 -52.33
N LEU A 175 -4.90 9.92 -51.72
CA LEU A 175 -5.31 10.33 -50.37
C LEU A 175 -6.48 11.32 -50.44
N ASN A 176 -7.28 11.37 -49.39
CA ASN A 176 -8.42 12.28 -49.25
C ASN A 176 -8.23 13.22 -48.03
N ASN A 177 -9.28 13.94 -47.64
CA ASN A 177 -9.27 14.95 -46.57
C ASN A 177 -9.93 14.50 -45.25
N SER A 178 -10.13 13.20 -45.08
CA SER A 178 -10.62 12.59 -43.84
C SER A 178 -9.45 12.28 -42.92
N TYR A 179 -9.76 12.11 -41.63
CA TYR A 179 -8.80 11.55 -40.69
C TYR A 179 -8.59 10.07 -40.98
N HIS A 180 -7.34 9.66 -40.90
CA HIS A 180 -6.91 8.29 -41.15
C HIS A 180 -5.83 7.89 -40.15
N VAL A 181 -5.72 6.59 -39.91
CA VAL A 181 -4.54 5.99 -39.29
C VAL A 181 -3.55 5.65 -40.41
N TYR A 182 -2.44 6.38 -40.48
CA TYR A 182 -1.37 6.15 -41.45
C TYR A 182 -0.24 5.36 -40.82
N GLY A 183 0.15 4.25 -41.44
CA GLY A 183 1.32 3.46 -41.07
C GLY A 183 2.35 3.40 -42.19
N LEU A 184 3.55 3.95 -42.00
CA LEU A 184 4.65 3.84 -42.94
C LEU A 184 5.79 3.06 -42.30
N SER A 185 6.17 1.94 -42.90
CA SER A 185 7.35 1.19 -42.48
C SER A 185 8.39 1.15 -43.58
N VAL A 186 9.64 1.32 -43.16
CA VAL A 186 10.81 1.34 -44.02
C VAL A 186 11.82 0.33 -43.50
N ALA A 187 12.11 -0.70 -44.29
CA ALA A 187 12.88 -1.88 -43.91
C ALA A 187 14.03 -2.13 -44.88
N THR A 188 15.12 -2.77 -44.48
CA THR A 188 16.31 -2.97 -45.32
C THR A 188 16.17 -4.05 -46.42
N SER A 189 15.03 -4.75 -46.49
CA SER A 189 14.76 -5.84 -47.45
C SER A 189 13.51 -5.54 -48.30
N ALA A 190 13.46 -6.05 -49.52
CA ALA A 190 12.35 -5.79 -50.44
C ALA A 190 11.06 -6.53 -50.03
N PRO A 191 9.88 -5.88 -50.08
CA PRO A 191 9.66 -4.48 -50.44
C PRO A 191 10.10 -3.51 -49.33
N PHE A 192 10.91 -2.51 -49.72
CA PHE A 192 11.61 -1.60 -48.80
C PHE A 192 10.67 -0.67 -48.02
N HIS A 193 9.53 -0.30 -48.60
CA HIS A 193 8.51 0.53 -47.95
C HIS A 193 7.17 -0.18 -47.96
N THR A 194 6.41 -0.03 -46.88
CA THR A 194 5.01 -0.45 -46.81
C THR A 194 4.19 0.69 -46.25
N LEU A 195 3.04 0.95 -46.88
CA LEU A 195 2.07 1.93 -46.41
C LEU A 195 0.82 1.17 -45.99
N HIS A 196 0.27 1.54 -44.85
CA HIS A 196 -1.01 1.10 -44.34
C HIS A 196 -1.87 2.34 -44.14
N ILE A 197 -3.14 2.24 -44.52
CA ILE A 197 -4.16 3.26 -44.27
C ILE A 197 -5.35 2.51 -43.69
N ASP A 198 -5.75 2.90 -42.48
CA ASP A 198 -6.87 2.31 -41.75
C ASP A 198 -6.80 0.78 -41.67
N GLY A 199 -5.62 0.26 -41.27
CA GLY A 199 -5.34 -1.18 -41.17
C GLY A 199 -5.19 -1.92 -42.51
N SER A 200 -5.38 -1.25 -43.66
CA SER A 200 -5.26 -1.86 -44.98
C SER A 200 -3.90 -1.58 -45.61
N SER A 201 -3.19 -2.63 -46.01
CA SER A 201 -1.94 -2.50 -46.77
C SER A 201 -2.17 -1.90 -48.16
N GLN A 202 -1.32 -0.96 -48.55
CA GLN A 202 -1.44 -0.17 -49.78
C GLN A 202 -0.38 -0.55 -50.81
N THR A 203 -0.74 -0.41 -52.08
CA THR A 203 0.21 -0.62 -53.17
C THR A 203 1.10 0.61 -53.36
N LEU A 204 2.41 0.40 -53.36
CA LEU A 204 3.43 1.43 -53.60
C LEU A 204 4.31 1.07 -54.80
N ALA A 205 4.81 2.09 -55.50
CA ALA A 205 5.83 1.89 -56.53
C ALA A 205 7.09 1.23 -55.93
N ALA A 206 7.55 0.10 -56.49
CA ALA A 206 8.64 -0.70 -55.93
C ALA A 206 9.99 0.04 -55.84
N HIS A 207 10.72 -0.18 -54.74
CA HIS A 207 12.09 0.29 -54.53
C HIS A 207 12.88 -0.72 -53.70
N ASN A 208 14.16 -0.91 -54.01
CA ASN A 208 15.00 -1.98 -53.44
C ASN A 208 16.37 -1.46 -52.94
N ALA A 209 16.43 -0.27 -52.32
CA ALA A 209 17.65 0.27 -51.72
C ALA A 209 17.41 0.67 -50.27
N GLY A 210 18.38 0.38 -49.38
CA GLY A 210 18.33 0.69 -47.95
C GLY A 210 18.44 2.19 -47.66
N ILE A 211 17.88 2.66 -46.54
CA ILE A 211 18.08 4.04 -46.07
C ILE A 211 19.27 4.17 -45.11
N ASN A 212 19.84 5.38 -45.07
CA ASN A 212 20.67 5.86 -43.99
C ASN A 212 20.42 7.37 -43.84
N ILE A 213 19.44 7.72 -43.01
CA ILE A 213 18.92 9.09 -42.90
C ILE A 213 19.15 9.62 -41.49
N SER A 214 19.31 10.94 -41.34
CA SER A 214 19.43 11.55 -40.02
C SER A 214 18.16 11.35 -39.19
N SER A 215 18.29 11.55 -37.88
CA SER A 215 17.26 11.30 -36.89
C SER A 215 16.44 12.55 -36.53
N GLU A 216 16.52 13.61 -37.33
CA GLU A 216 15.64 14.78 -37.23
C GLU A 216 14.24 14.37 -37.65
N ILE A 217 13.25 14.61 -36.79
CA ILE A 217 11.84 14.38 -37.06
C ILE A 217 11.15 15.74 -37.14
N ARG A 218 10.46 15.99 -38.25
CA ARG A 218 9.71 17.21 -38.52
C ARG A 218 8.26 16.88 -38.84
N VAL A 219 7.36 17.68 -38.29
CA VAL A 219 5.91 17.57 -38.45
C VAL A 219 5.38 18.87 -39.03
N GLY A 220 4.49 18.76 -40.02
CA GLY A 220 3.85 19.89 -40.67
C GLY A 220 4.67 20.55 -41.78
N GLY A 221 5.81 19.97 -42.17
CA GLY A 221 6.59 20.48 -43.29
C GLY A 221 7.83 19.64 -43.61
N MET A 222 8.42 19.91 -44.77
CA MET A 222 9.69 19.31 -45.21
C MET A 222 10.92 19.96 -44.57
N THR A 223 11.94 19.17 -44.23
CA THR A 223 13.29 19.64 -43.94
C THR A 223 14.00 19.97 -45.26
N TYR A 224 14.39 21.22 -45.47
CA TYR A 224 15.15 21.64 -46.65
C TYR A 224 16.09 22.79 -46.29
N VAL A 225 17.30 22.77 -46.86
CA VAL A 225 18.41 23.72 -46.62
C VAL A 225 18.05 25.20 -46.76
N ASN A 226 16.89 25.53 -47.37
CA ASN A 226 16.29 26.87 -47.34
C ASN A 226 14.79 26.77 -47.05
N SER A 227 14.42 26.72 -45.76
CA SER A 227 13.10 27.01 -45.15
C SER A 227 11.82 26.53 -45.87
N ALA A 228 11.12 25.55 -45.28
CA ALA A 228 9.68 25.25 -45.41
C ALA A 228 9.09 25.49 -46.82
N SER A 229 9.59 24.73 -47.80
CA SER A 229 9.17 24.84 -49.19
C SER A 229 7.86 24.11 -49.50
N ASN A 230 7.31 23.33 -48.57
CA ASN A 230 6.09 22.51 -48.72
C ASN A 230 5.48 22.22 -47.33
N PRO A 231 4.77 23.18 -46.71
CA PRO A 231 4.14 22.95 -45.41
C PRO A 231 2.87 22.10 -45.54
N LEU A 232 2.40 21.58 -44.42
CA LEU A 232 1.10 20.91 -44.35
C LEU A 232 -0.03 21.94 -44.31
N ASP A 233 -1.08 21.69 -45.09
CA ASP A 233 -2.45 22.15 -44.84
C ASP A 233 -3.27 20.98 -44.26
N GLY A 234 -3.46 20.93 -42.95
CA GLY A 234 -4.05 19.77 -42.29
C GLY A 234 -3.87 19.70 -40.78
N ASP A 235 -4.29 18.56 -40.21
CA ASP A 235 -4.33 18.34 -38.76
C ASP A 235 -3.57 17.08 -38.36
N MET A 236 -2.89 17.17 -37.20
CA MET A 236 -2.18 16.06 -36.56
C MET A 236 -2.71 15.79 -35.16
N ALA A 237 -3.07 14.54 -34.89
CA ALA A 237 -3.60 14.13 -33.58
C ALA A 237 -2.56 13.35 -32.77
N GLU A 238 -1.87 12.40 -33.37
CA GLU A 238 -0.90 11.54 -32.67
C GLU A 238 0.18 11.01 -33.62
N ILE A 239 1.40 10.83 -33.11
CA ILE A 239 2.56 10.39 -33.87
C ILE A 239 3.39 9.43 -33.03
N VAL A 240 3.77 8.30 -33.62
CA VAL A 240 4.64 7.29 -33.05
C VAL A 240 5.75 7.01 -34.07
N VAL A 241 7.01 7.19 -33.68
CA VAL A 241 8.18 6.85 -34.49
C VAL A 241 8.99 5.79 -33.76
N LEU A 242 9.15 4.63 -34.37
CA LEU A 242 9.89 3.50 -33.81
C LEU A 242 11.22 3.29 -34.55
N GLU A 243 12.27 2.95 -33.79
CA GLU A 243 13.64 2.78 -34.29
C GLU A 243 13.85 1.53 -35.15
N ASN A 244 12.95 0.55 -35.00
CA ASN A 244 12.97 -0.69 -35.75
C ASN A 244 11.66 -0.87 -36.51
N ASN A 245 11.67 -1.79 -37.47
CA ASN A 245 10.42 -2.21 -38.08
C ASN A 245 9.63 -3.02 -37.04
N ILE A 246 8.40 -2.59 -36.75
CA ILE A 246 7.48 -3.38 -35.94
C ILE A 246 6.94 -4.53 -36.78
N ASN A 247 6.64 -5.65 -36.13
CA ASN A 247 5.99 -6.78 -36.80
C ASN A 247 4.50 -6.47 -37.08
N THR A 248 3.81 -7.38 -37.78
CA THR A 248 2.42 -7.17 -38.22
C THR A 248 1.47 -7.14 -37.03
N THR A 249 1.71 -7.99 -36.04
CA THR A 249 0.93 -8.07 -34.80
C THR A 249 0.99 -6.77 -34.02
N GLN A 250 2.20 -6.28 -33.75
CA GLN A 250 2.47 -5.02 -33.07
C GLN A 250 1.81 -3.83 -33.78
N ARG A 251 1.87 -3.80 -35.12
CA ARG A 251 1.20 -2.75 -35.90
C ARG A 251 -0.31 -2.82 -35.73
N THR A 252 -0.90 -4.00 -35.86
CA THR A 252 -2.34 -4.21 -35.71
C THR A 252 -2.81 -3.72 -34.34
N ILE A 253 -2.08 -4.01 -33.27
CA ILE A 253 -2.39 -3.55 -31.91
C ILE A 253 -2.34 -2.02 -31.80
N ILE A 254 -1.30 -1.36 -32.33
CA ILE A 254 -1.20 0.12 -32.33
C ILE A 254 -2.33 0.75 -33.17
N GLU A 255 -2.65 0.18 -34.32
CA GLU A 255 -3.73 0.67 -35.19
C GLU A 255 -5.09 0.55 -34.50
N ASN A 256 -5.35 -0.53 -33.74
CA ASN A 256 -6.56 -0.71 -32.95
C ASN A 256 -6.63 0.27 -31.76
N TYR A 257 -5.51 0.52 -31.08
CA TYR A 257 -5.43 1.57 -30.06
C TYR A 257 -5.82 2.95 -30.61
N LEU A 258 -5.27 3.33 -31.76
CA LEU A 258 -5.57 4.61 -32.40
C LEU A 258 -6.99 4.67 -32.97
N SER A 259 -7.47 3.56 -33.53
CA SER A 259 -8.84 3.38 -34.00
C SER A 259 -9.84 3.68 -32.89
N ALA A 260 -9.70 3.00 -31.75
CA ALA A 260 -10.59 3.19 -30.61
C ALA A 260 -10.52 4.61 -30.06
N LYS A 261 -9.30 5.11 -29.79
CA LYS A 261 -9.09 6.46 -29.24
C LYS A 261 -9.71 7.57 -30.11
N TYR A 262 -9.59 7.45 -31.42
CA TYR A 262 -10.02 8.49 -32.37
C TYR A 262 -11.33 8.20 -33.10
N ALA A 263 -12.03 7.11 -32.73
CA ALA A 263 -13.26 6.64 -33.38
C ALA A 263 -13.15 6.53 -34.91
N LEU A 264 -12.06 5.91 -35.40
CA LEU A 264 -11.78 5.73 -36.81
C LEU A 264 -11.98 4.27 -37.23
N ALA A 265 -12.85 4.00 -38.20
CA ALA A 265 -13.04 2.65 -38.70
C ALA A 265 -11.78 2.14 -39.43
N ILE A 266 -11.31 0.95 -39.03
CA ILE A 266 -10.18 0.26 -39.66
C ILE A 266 -10.58 -1.12 -40.19
N ALA A 267 -9.84 -1.63 -41.18
CA ALA A 267 -10.17 -2.91 -41.81
C ALA A 267 -9.79 -4.14 -40.96
N ASN A 268 -8.80 -4.00 -40.07
CA ASN A 268 -8.31 -5.08 -39.21
C ASN A 268 -8.64 -4.79 -37.74
N ASP A 269 -9.91 -4.45 -37.51
CA ASP A 269 -10.44 -4.19 -36.18
C ASP A 269 -10.43 -5.48 -35.33
N LYS A 270 -9.89 -5.38 -34.12
CA LYS A 270 -9.71 -6.41 -33.11
C LYS A 270 -10.36 -6.04 -31.78
N PHE A 271 -11.02 -4.89 -31.69
CA PHE A 271 -11.64 -4.41 -30.47
C PHE A 271 -12.95 -3.71 -30.78
N SER A 272 -14.07 -4.42 -30.59
CA SER A 272 -15.41 -4.00 -30.97
C SER A 272 -16.15 -3.19 -29.90
N PHE A 273 -15.47 -2.83 -28.81
CA PHE A 273 -16.05 -2.19 -27.63
C PHE A 273 -15.64 -0.73 -27.45
N GLU A 274 -15.04 -0.13 -28.48
CA GLU A 274 -14.60 1.27 -28.56
C GLU A 274 -15.75 2.29 -28.45
N ALA A 275 -17.01 1.89 -28.49
CA ALA A 275 -18.13 2.80 -28.20
C ALA A 275 -18.35 3.06 -26.69
N THR A 276 -17.77 2.21 -25.83
CA THR A 276 -17.99 2.24 -24.38
C THR A 276 -16.71 2.10 -23.57
N HIS A 277 -15.66 1.52 -24.15
CA HIS A 277 -14.40 1.21 -23.50
C HIS A 277 -13.20 1.64 -24.37
N GLU A 278 -13.28 2.78 -25.06
CA GLU A 278 -12.21 3.26 -25.97
C GLU A 278 -10.91 3.65 -25.30
N TYR A 279 -10.90 3.83 -23.97
CA TYR A 279 -9.80 4.48 -23.29
C TYR A 279 -8.63 3.51 -23.07
N GLU A 280 -7.45 4.00 -23.45
CA GLU A 280 -6.15 3.35 -23.24
C GLU A 280 -6.07 1.89 -23.70
N VAL A 281 -6.73 1.58 -24.83
CA VAL A 281 -6.76 0.22 -25.40
C VAL A 281 -5.35 -0.36 -25.56
N ALA A 282 -5.16 -1.60 -25.12
CA ALA A 282 -3.94 -2.37 -25.29
C ALA A 282 -4.27 -3.81 -25.70
N GLY A 283 -3.27 -4.59 -26.12
CA GLY A 283 -3.55 -5.94 -26.60
C GLY A 283 -2.35 -6.85 -26.71
N ILE A 284 -2.62 -8.15 -26.72
CA ILE A 284 -1.69 -9.23 -27.09
C ILE A 284 -2.22 -9.96 -28.32
N GLY A 285 -1.33 -10.55 -29.11
CA GLY A 285 -1.73 -11.23 -30.34
C GLY A 285 -0.61 -11.98 -31.03
N GLN A 286 -0.96 -12.67 -32.12
CA GLN A 286 0.00 -13.41 -32.92
C GLN A 286 -0.46 -13.67 -34.36
N GLU A 287 0.32 -13.22 -35.34
CA GLU A 287 0.18 -13.63 -36.76
C GLU A 287 1.04 -14.85 -37.10
N SER A 288 2.15 -15.07 -36.37
CA SER A 288 2.96 -16.29 -36.45
C SER A 288 3.85 -16.42 -35.20
N PRO A 289 4.45 -17.59 -34.89
CA PRO A 289 5.35 -17.71 -33.74
C PRO A 289 6.56 -16.74 -33.73
N SER A 290 6.90 -16.13 -34.87
CA SER A 290 7.93 -15.08 -35.01
C SER A 290 7.38 -13.66 -35.18
N ASP A 291 6.07 -13.52 -35.32
CA ASP A 291 5.32 -12.27 -35.44
C ASP A 291 4.22 -12.31 -34.37
N ASN A 292 4.61 -11.98 -33.15
CA ASN A 292 3.75 -11.99 -31.98
C ASN A 292 4.04 -10.80 -31.04
N HIS A 293 3.13 -10.64 -30.08
CA HIS A 293 3.23 -9.67 -29.01
C HIS A 293 2.46 -10.21 -27.81
N THR A 294 3.16 -10.67 -26.77
CA THR A 294 2.58 -11.53 -25.72
C THR A 294 2.52 -10.86 -24.34
N ASP A 295 2.81 -9.56 -24.26
CA ASP A 295 2.89 -8.82 -23.00
C ASP A 295 2.66 -7.32 -23.24
N ALA A 296 1.52 -6.80 -22.79
CA ALA A 296 1.15 -5.40 -23.01
C ALA A 296 0.64 -4.74 -21.73
N LYS A 297 0.91 -3.44 -21.57
CA LYS A 297 0.34 -2.57 -20.52
C LYS A 297 -0.25 -1.29 -21.11
N GLY A 298 0.48 -0.66 -22.01
CA GLY A 298 0.12 0.65 -22.54
C GLY A 298 0.38 1.77 -21.54
N SER A 299 -0.34 2.88 -21.70
CA SER A 299 -0.26 4.02 -20.76
C SER A 299 -1.10 3.84 -19.49
N ALA A 300 -1.97 2.83 -19.47
CA ALA A 300 -2.88 2.51 -18.38
C ALA A 300 -2.19 1.78 -17.21
N ILE A 301 -3.00 1.30 -16.26
CA ILE A 301 -2.54 0.61 -15.04
C ILE A 301 -2.61 -0.93 -15.11
N VAL A 302 -3.27 -1.48 -16.13
CA VAL A 302 -3.45 -2.93 -16.31
C VAL A 302 -2.45 -3.48 -17.30
N ARG A 303 -1.69 -4.50 -16.88
CA ARG A 303 -0.84 -5.29 -17.76
C ARG A 303 -1.41 -6.69 -17.90
N ILE A 304 -1.50 -7.20 -19.12
CA ILE A 304 -1.91 -8.59 -19.40
C ILE A 304 -0.79 -9.29 -20.17
N ASN A 305 -0.45 -10.50 -19.72
CA ASN A 305 0.52 -11.37 -20.39
C ASN A 305 0.21 -12.86 -20.14
N GLY A 306 1.04 -13.73 -20.71
CA GLY A 306 1.03 -15.16 -20.36
C GLY A 306 -0.18 -15.95 -20.88
N ALA A 307 -0.77 -15.54 -22.01
CA ALA A 307 -1.82 -16.32 -22.69
C ALA A 307 -1.39 -17.76 -22.91
N SER A 308 -2.20 -18.71 -22.43
CA SER A 308 -1.86 -20.14 -22.45
C SER A 308 -2.09 -20.83 -23.79
N ASP A 309 -2.92 -20.25 -24.67
CA ASP A 309 -3.27 -20.82 -25.98
C ASP A 309 -3.26 -19.76 -27.10
N LEU A 310 -2.25 -18.87 -27.11
CA LEU A 310 -2.15 -17.85 -28.16
C LEU A 310 -1.68 -18.45 -29.51
N GLY A 311 -2.64 -18.74 -30.38
CA GLY A 311 -2.51 -19.31 -31.72
C GLY A 311 -2.26 -18.29 -32.84
N THR A 312 -2.29 -18.74 -34.10
CA THR A 312 -2.11 -17.85 -35.26
C THR A 312 -3.44 -17.18 -35.64
N GLY A 313 -3.40 -15.86 -35.78
CA GLY A 313 -4.56 -15.00 -36.09
C GLY A 313 -5.35 -14.57 -34.85
N GLU A 314 -4.88 -14.93 -33.66
CA GLU A 314 -5.56 -14.70 -32.39
C GLU A 314 -5.06 -13.43 -31.69
N TYR A 315 -6.00 -12.70 -31.09
CA TYR A 315 -5.78 -11.44 -30.39
C TYR A 315 -6.68 -11.36 -29.16
N LEU A 316 -6.13 -10.82 -28.07
CA LEU A 316 -6.86 -10.35 -26.90
C LEU A 316 -6.58 -8.86 -26.74
N MET A 317 -7.61 -8.04 -26.94
CA MET A 317 -7.56 -6.59 -26.76
C MET A 317 -8.35 -6.21 -25.51
N TRP A 318 -7.97 -5.13 -24.82
CA TRP A 318 -8.71 -4.61 -23.67
C TRP A 318 -8.67 -3.09 -23.60
N GLY A 319 -9.76 -2.49 -23.13
CA GLY A 319 -9.90 -1.06 -22.87
C GLY A 319 -10.77 -0.82 -21.63
N HIS A 320 -10.95 0.44 -21.22
CA HIS A 320 -11.76 0.78 -20.05
C HIS A 320 -12.80 1.87 -20.32
N ASP A 321 -13.81 1.95 -19.46
CA ASP A 321 -14.97 2.85 -19.57
C ASP A 321 -14.69 4.35 -19.32
N GLY A 322 -13.53 4.66 -18.74
CA GLY A 322 -13.09 6.03 -18.48
C GLY A 322 -13.53 6.57 -17.13
N ALA A 323 -14.25 5.78 -16.32
CA ALA A 323 -14.58 6.16 -14.94
C ALA A 323 -13.31 6.35 -14.10
N GLY A 324 -13.40 7.05 -12.96
CA GLY A 324 -12.24 7.33 -12.11
C GLY A 324 -11.62 6.09 -11.48
N LEU A 325 -10.39 6.18 -10.97
CA LEU A 325 -9.82 5.15 -10.09
C LEU A 325 -10.29 5.37 -8.66
N THR A 326 -11.60 5.32 -8.42
CA THR A 326 -12.19 5.52 -7.09
C THR A 326 -12.98 4.29 -6.67
N GLY A 327 -13.14 4.08 -5.36
CA GLY A 327 -13.92 2.98 -4.81
C GLY A 327 -15.44 3.21 -4.80
N THR A 328 -16.22 2.16 -5.07
CA THR A 328 -17.67 2.10 -4.85
C THR A 328 -18.09 0.80 -4.16
N SER A 329 -19.10 0.87 -3.29
CA SER A 329 -19.72 -0.30 -2.64
C SER A 329 -20.93 -0.86 -3.40
N SER A 330 -21.21 -0.35 -4.61
CA SER A 330 -22.22 -0.89 -5.51
C SER A 330 -21.74 -2.16 -6.21
N GLU A 331 -22.68 -3.05 -6.54
CA GLU A 331 -22.44 -4.25 -7.34
C GLU A 331 -21.33 -5.15 -6.77
N LEU A 332 -21.30 -5.27 -5.44
CA LEU A 332 -20.41 -6.19 -4.76
C LEU A 332 -21.06 -7.59 -4.67
N PRO A 333 -20.30 -8.67 -4.94
CA PRO A 333 -20.74 -10.03 -4.69
C PRO A 333 -21.26 -10.22 -3.24
N PRO A 334 -22.38 -10.93 -3.01
CA PRO A 334 -22.90 -11.20 -1.68
C PRO A 334 -21.91 -11.94 -0.75
N SER A 335 -20.93 -12.64 -1.31
CA SER A 335 -19.85 -13.30 -0.57
C SER A 335 -19.00 -12.33 0.25
N PHE A 336 -19.04 -11.03 -0.03
CA PHE A 336 -18.35 -10.01 0.75
C PHE A 336 -19.13 -9.53 1.98
N GLY A 337 -20.35 -10.02 2.20
CA GLY A 337 -21.16 -9.68 3.38
C GLY A 337 -21.53 -8.20 3.48
N GLY A 338 -21.51 -7.47 2.35
CA GLY A 338 -21.76 -6.03 2.30
C GLY A 338 -20.56 -5.15 2.70
N LEU A 339 -19.37 -5.73 2.83
CA LEU A 339 -18.11 -5.03 3.06
C LEU A 339 -17.36 -4.78 1.76
N GLY A 340 -16.38 -3.88 1.82
CA GLY A 340 -15.44 -3.65 0.73
C GLY A 340 -15.86 -2.58 -0.28
N SER A 341 -15.08 -2.49 -1.35
CA SER A 341 -15.23 -1.49 -2.40
C SER A 341 -14.54 -1.96 -3.68
N LYS A 342 -15.21 -1.87 -4.84
CA LYS A 342 -14.64 -2.13 -6.16
C LYS A 342 -14.26 -0.83 -6.86
N LEU A 343 -13.35 -0.87 -7.83
CA LEU A 343 -13.12 0.30 -8.67
C LEU A 343 -14.41 0.66 -9.42
N THR A 344 -14.68 1.96 -9.51
CA THR A 344 -15.70 2.49 -10.42
C THR A 344 -15.31 2.31 -11.87
N ARG A 345 -14.01 2.26 -12.18
CA ARG A 345 -13.48 1.88 -13.48
C ARG A 345 -13.64 0.39 -13.75
N GLU A 346 -14.10 0.10 -14.95
CA GLU A 346 -14.33 -1.24 -15.46
C GLU A 346 -13.59 -1.40 -16.79
N TRP A 347 -13.02 -2.59 -16.97
CA TRP A 347 -12.35 -2.97 -18.20
C TRP A 347 -13.19 -3.98 -18.94
N ARG A 348 -13.08 -3.92 -20.27
CA ARG A 348 -13.67 -4.90 -21.16
C ARG A 348 -12.64 -5.44 -22.12
N VAL A 349 -12.67 -6.75 -22.33
CA VAL A 349 -11.82 -7.46 -23.29
C VAL A 349 -12.59 -7.83 -24.56
N ASP A 350 -11.85 -8.02 -25.65
CA ASP A 350 -12.33 -8.62 -26.90
C ASP A 350 -11.34 -9.69 -27.37
N GLU A 351 -11.84 -10.89 -27.66
CA GLU A 351 -11.08 -11.99 -28.22
C GLU A 351 -11.43 -12.16 -29.70
N THR A 352 -10.43 -12.07 -30.56
CA THR A 352 -10.60 -12.27 -32.01
C THR A 352 -9.74 -13.43 -32.48
N GLY A 353 -10.29 -14.27 -33.36
CA GLY A 353 -9.56 -15.37 -34.00
C GLY A 353 -9.65 -16.72 -33.27
N GLY A 354 -10.09 -16.71 -32.01
CA GLY A 354 -10.13 -17.89 -31.13
C GLY A 354 -10.07 -17.48 -29.66
N ASP A 355 -10.18 -18.46 -28.77
CA ASP A 355 -9.95 -18.32 -27.33
C ASP A 355 -8.44 -18.33 -27.08
N VAL A 356 -7.89 -17.31 -26.40
CA VAL A 356 -6.44 -17.24 -26.13
C VAL A 356 -6.03 -18.06 -24.89
N GLY A 357 -6.99 -18.74 -24.28
CA GLY A 357 -6.88 -19.45 -23.02
C GLY A 357 -6.76 -18.51 -21.83
N THR A 358 -6.13 -18.98 -20.77
CA THR A 358 -5.95 -18.17 -19.56
C THR A 358 -4.80 -17.18 -19.68
N VAL A 359 -4.93 -16.03 -19.02
CA VAL A 359 -3.92 -14.98 -18.93
C VAL A 359 -3.56 -14.64 -17.48
N SER A 360 -2.48 -13.88 -17.32
CA SER A 360 -2.14 -13.18 -16.09
C SER A 360 -2.54 -11.71 -16.20
N ILE A 361 -3.33 -11.22 -15.24
CA ILE A 361 -3.73 -9.80 -15.13
C ILE A 361 -2.99 -9.18 -13.95
N ILE A 362 -2.33 -8.05 -14.19
CA ILE A 362 -1.43 -7.39 -13.24
C ILE A 362 -1.83 -5.93 -13.07
N PHE A 363 -1.98 -5.50 -11.82
CA PHE A 363 -2.26 -4.12 -11.43
C PHE A 363 -1.09 -3.51 -10.66
N ASP A 364 -0.86 -2.21 -10.88
CA ASP A 364 0.11 -1.40 -10.14
C ASP A 364 -0.53 -0.81 -8.86
N THR A 365 -0.01 -1.16 -7.68
CA THR A 365 -0.65 -0.80 -6.40
C THR A 365 -0.50 0.65 -6.02
N ASP A 366 0.51 1.34 -6.53
CA ASP A 366 0.82 2.72 -6.12
C ASP A 366 -0.32 3.67 -6.54
N SER A 367 -0.98 3.37 -7.65
CA SER A 367 -2.10 4.16 -8.19
C SER A 367 -3.48 3.79 -7.62
N ILE A 368 -3.61 2.65 -6.93
CA ILE A 368 -4.91 2.07 -6.53
C ILE A 368 -5.07 1.99 -4.99
N SER A 369 -3.98 1.73 -4.27
CA SER A 369 -4.01 1.52 -2.82
C SER A 369 -4.62 2.66 -1.99
N PRO A 370 -4.50 3.97 -2.36
CA PRO A 370 -5.18 5.03 -1.63
C PRO A 370 -6.70 4.99 -1.77
N GLU A 371 -7.21 4.37 -2.83
CA GLU A 371 -8.60 4.50 -3.28
C GLU A 371 -9.46 3.29 -2.87
N LEU A 372 -8.86 2.10 -2.80
CA LEU A 372 -9.53 0.87 -2.38
C LEU A 372 -9.09 0.34 -1.00
N GLY A 373 -8.02 0.87 -0.42
CA GLY A 373 -7.52 0.50 0.89
C GLY A 373 -6.18 -0.26 0.88
N PRO A 374 -5.42 -0.23 1.99
CA PRO A 374 -4.01 -0.61 1.98
C PRO A 374 -3.74 -2.12 1.99
N SER A 375 -4.72 -2.94 2.37
CA SER A 375 -4.50 -4.38 2.60
C SER A 375 -4.44 -5.15 1.28
N ALA A 376 -3.25 -5.30 0.72
CA ALA A 376 -3.08 -5.90 -0.60
C ALA A 376 -3.58 -7.37 -0.69
N SER A 377 -3.61 -8.09 0.43
CA SER A 377 -4.19 -9.44 0.56
C SER A 377 -5.71 -9.47 0.43
N GLN A 378 -6.40 -8.35 0.63
CA GLN A 378 -7.86 -8.23 0.51
C GLN A 378 -8.31 -7.93 -0.91
N TYR A 379 -7.39 -7.65 -1.84
CA TYR A 379 -7.73 -7.44 -3.23
C TYR A 379 -8.20 -8.73 -3.89
N ARG A 380 -9.22 -8.63 -4.73
CA ARG A 380 -9.68 -9.68 -5.63
C ARG A 380 -9.86 -9.08 -7.02
N LEU A 381 -9.74 -9.92 -8.03
CA LEU A 381 -10.21 -9.59 -9.37
C LEU A 381 -11.65 -10.08 -9.47
N LEU A 382 -12.53 -9.20 -9.93
CA LEU A 382 -13.88 -9.57 -10.32
C LEU A 382 -13.92 -9.69 -11.83
N THR A 383 -14.45 -10.80 -12.34
CA THR A 383 -14.72 -11.02 -13.76
C THR A 383 -16.21 -11.29 -13.95
N ASP A 384 -16.79 -10.78 -15.04
CA ASP A 384 -18.23 -10.87 -15.29
C ASP A 384 -18.56 -10.84 -16.79
N ALA A 385 -19.74 -11.34 -17.16
CA ALA A 385 -20.20 -11.46 -18.54
C ALA A 385 -21.00 -10.24 -19.05
N ASP A 386 -21.70 -9.52 -18.19
CA ASP A 386 -22.63 -8.44 -18.57
C ASP A 386 -22.28 -7.06 -17.99
N GLY A 387 -21.26 -6.98 -17.14
CA GLY A 387 -20.79 -5.75 -16.50
C GLY A 387 -21.44 -5.48 -15.14
N ASN A 388 -22.39 -6.32 -14.70
CA ASN A 388 -22.95 -6.23 -13.35
C ASN A 388 -22.21 -7.16 -12.39
N PHE A 389 -21.29 -6.57 -11.62
CA PHE A 389 -20.43 -7.33 -10.73
C PHE A 389 -21.11 -7.94 -9.49
N SER A 390 -22.43 -7.74 -9.32
CA SER A 390 -23.20 -8.35 -8.22
C SER A 390 -23.17 -9.89 -8.24
N ASN A 391 -22.94 -10.48 -9.41
CA ASN A 391 -22.83 -11.93 -9.62
C ASN A 391 -21.46 -12.33 -10.22
N ALA A 392 -20.44 -11.48 -10.05
CA ALA A 392 -19.11 -11.72 -10.60
C ALA A 392 -18.43 -12.96 -10.02
N THR A 393 -17.58 -13.56 -10.86
CA THR A 393 -16.58 -14.52 -10.41
C THR A 393 -15.49 -13.79 -9.62
N VAL A 394 -15.11 -14.33 -8.46
CA VAL A 394 -14.13 -13.73 -7.54
C VAL A 394 -12.83 -14.51 -7.59
N ILE A 395 -11.75 -13.86 -8.03
CA ILE A 395 -10.43 -14.49 -8.20
C ILE A 395 -9.46 -13.91 -7.16
N ALA A 396 -8.78 -14.80 -6.43
CA ALA A 396 -7.76 -14.44 -5.44
C ALA A 396 -6.42 -14.08 -6.10
N PRO A 397 -5.65 -13.13 -5.54
CA PRO A 397 -4.36 -12.76 -6.08
C PRO A 397 -3.37 -13.91 -5.87
N SER A 398 -2.57 -14.19 -6.90
CA SER A 398 -1.47 -15.14 -6.83
C SER A 398 -0.25 -14.55 -6.12
N THR A 399 -0.01 -13.25 -6.29
CA THR A 399 1.04 -12.49 -5.60
C THR A 399 0.58 -11.06 -5.35
N TRP A 400 1.01 -10.46 -4.24
CA TRP A 400 0.69 -9.08 -3.86
C TRP A 400 1.91 -8.38 -3.24
N GLY A 401 2.02 -7.07 -3.44
CA GLY A 401 3.17 -6.24 -3.10
C GLY A 401 3.07 -4.89 -3.81
N ALA A 402 4.14 -4.43 -4.47
CA ALA A 402 4.10 -3.26 -5.36
C ALA A 402 3.22 -3.47 -6.61
N THR A 403 2.93 -4.74 -6.94
CA THR A 403 1.95 -5.13 -7.94
C THR A 403 1.07 -6.24 -7.40
N ILE A 404 -0.15 -6.32 -7.89
CA ILE A 404 -1.07 -7.43 -7.60
C ILE A 404 -1.24 -8.23 -8.90
N THR A 405 -1.04 -9.54 -8.83
CA THR A 405 -1.10 -10.43 -9.99
C THR A 405 -2.17 -11.50 -9.78
N PHE A 406 -3.01 -11.69 -10.79
CA PHE A 406 -4.00 -12.75 -10.89
C PHE A 406 -3.60 -13.67 -12.05
N ASN A 407 -3.22 -14.91 -11.76
CA ASN A 407 -2.85 -15.89 -12.79
C ASN A 407 -4.04 -16.79 -13.14
N ASN A 408 -3.96 -17.42 -14.32
CA ASN A 408 -4.95 -18.38 -14.80
C ASN A 408 -6.37 -17.78 -14.92
N VAL A 409 -6.47 -16.51 -15.31
CA VAL A 409 -7.75 -15.82 -15.53
C VAL A 409 -8.25 -16.17 -16.93
N ASP A 410 -9.44 -16.74 -17.02
CA ASP A 410 -10.15 -17.02 -18.28
C ASP A 410 -11.14 -15.88 -18.55
N LEU A 411 -11.07 -15.29 -19.75
CA LEU A 411 -11.91 -14.16 -20.15
C LEU A 411 -12.82 -14.50 -21.35
N SER A 412 -12.84 -15.76 -21.77
CA SER A 412 -13.59 -16.24 -22.94
C SER A 412 -15.11 -16.09 -22.78
N THR A 413 -15.61 -16.17 -21.54
CA THR A 413 -17.04 -16.01 -21.20
C THR A 413 -17.33 -14.83 -20.28
N GLU A 414 -16.30 -14.18 -19.74
CA GLU A 414 -16.40 -13.09 -18.78
C GLU A 414 -15.62 -11.87 -19.30
N SER A 415 -16.21 -11.17 -20.27
CA SER A 415 -15.51 -10.10 -20.98
C SER A 415 -15.26 -8.84 -20.15
N PHE A 416 -15.86 -8.70 -18.97
CA PHE A 416 -15.68 -7.57 -18.07
C PHE A 416 -14.80 -7.94 -16.89
N PHE A 417 -13.96 -7.01 -16.45
CA PHE A 417 -13.23 -7.17 -15.20
C PHE A 417 -12.99 -5.86 -14.44
N THR A 418 -12.82 -5.97 -13.12
CA THR A 418 -12.43 -4.85 -12.26
C THR A 418 -11.70 -5.35 -11.00
N LEU A 419 -11.03 -4.44 -10.29
CA LEU A 419 -10.36 -4.75 -9.03
C LEU A 419 -11.26 -4.38 -7.84
N VAL A 420 -11.30 -5.24 -6.82
CA VAL A 420 -12.07 -5.01 -5.59
C VAL A 420 -11.22 -5.23 -4.36
N ASN A 421 -11.40 -4.42 -3.32
CA ASN A 421 -10.98 -4.76 -1.97
C ASN A 421 -12.19 -5.32 -1.22
N THR A 422 -12.09 -6.55 -0.72
CA THR A 422 -13.21 -7.22 -0.04
C THR A 422 -13.60 -6.59 1.29
N GLY A 423 -12.71 -5.82 1.93
CA GLY A 423 -12.86 -5.33 3.30
C GLY A 423 -12.91 -6.44 4.36
N ILE A 424 -12.83 -7.71 3.96
CA ILE A 424 -12.86 -8.86 4.88
C ILE A 424 -11.45 -9.05 5.44
N GLN A 425 -11.28 -8.79 6.74
CA GLN A 425 -10.04 -9.11 7.46
C GLN A 425 -9.74 -10.60 7.31
N GLU A 426 -8.57 -10.93 6.76
CA GLU A 426 -8.16 -12.32 6.58
C GLU A 426 -7.86 -12.93 7.96
N THR A 427 -8.38 -14.14 8.21
CA THR A 427 -8.09 -14.88 9.44
C THR A 427 -7.11 -16.01 9.13
N CYS A 428 -5.88 -15.85 9.61
CA CYS A 428 -4.85 -16.88 9.63
C CYS A 428 -5.19 -17.90 10.73
N VAL A 429 -5.66 -19.09 10.34
CA VAL A 429 -5.92 -20.20 11.27
C VAL A 429 -4.66 -21.05 11.36
N SER A 430 -4.29 -21.49 12.57
CA SER A 430 -3.14 -22.40 12.73
C SER A 430 -3.44 -23.76 12.09
N ILE A 431 -2.63 -24.18 11.11
CA ILE A 431 -2.83 -25.41 10.33
C ILE A 431 -1.75 -26.46 10.60
N LEU A 432 -2.02 -27.69 10.14
CA LEU A 432 -1.27 -28.93 10.37
C LEU A 432 0.26 -28.80 10.22
N GLY A 433 0.98 -29.51 11.09
CA GLY A 433 2.41 -29.78 10.94
C GLY A 433 3.06 -30.06 12.29
N ASN A 434 3.08 -29.05 13.16
CA ASN A 434 3.64 -29.15 14.50
C ASN A 434 2.64 -28.69 15.55
N VAL A 435 2.47 -29.53 16.60
CA VAL A 435 1.72 -29.13 17.80
C VAL A 435 2.34 -27.89 18.43
N SER A 436 3.65 -27.66 18.27
CA SER A 436 4.35 -26.48 18.74
C SER A 436 5.26 -25.91 17.65
N ALA A 437 5.07 -24.66 17.28
CA ALA A 437 5.85 -23.98 16.25
C ALA A 437 6.08 -22.49 16.59
N SER A 438 7.13 -21.89 16.02
CA SER A 438 7.30 -20.44 16.05
C SER A 438 6.17 -19.76 15.30
N TRP A 439 5.68 -18.63 15.83
CA TRP A 439 4.66 -17.78 15.21
C TRP A 439 5.00 -17.46 13.75
N SER A 440 6.27 -17.16 13.48
CA SER A 440 6.79 -16.71 12.18
C SER A 440 7.16 -17.84 11.21
N THR A 441 6.78 -19.09 11.50
CA THR A 441 7.08 -20.22 10.61
C THR A 441 6.11 -20.24 9.42
N THR A 442 6.63 -20.08 8.20
CA THR A 442 5.83 -20.19 6.97
C THR A 442 5.23 -21.59 6.83
N GLY A 443 3.95 -21.66 6.45
CA GLY A 443 3.22 -22.93 6.27
C GLY A 443 2.52 -23.46 7.52
N GLU A 444 2.70 -22.83 8.68
CA GLU A 444 1.99 -23.17 9.92
C GLU A 444 0.64 -22.44 10.07
N TRP A 445 0.28 -21.59 9.10
CA TRP A 445 -0.97 -20.82 9.05
C TRP A 445 -1.67 -20.94 7.70
N SER A 446 -3.01 -20.87 7.70
CA SER A 446 -3.86 -21.01 6.51
C SER A 446 -3.65 -19.91 5.46
N CYS A 447 -3.16 -18.75 5.87
CA CYS A 447 -2.92 -17.60 4.99
C CYS A 447 -1.62 -17.70 4.16
N GLY A 448 -0.92 -18.85 4.20
CA GLY A 448 0.31 -19.11 3.45
C GLY A 448 1.55 -18.38 3.98
N THR A 449 1.37 -17.31 4.75
CA THR A 449 2.39 -16.58 5.52
C THR A 449 2.16 -16.81 7.02
N PHE A 450 2.50 -15.84 7.86
CA PHE A 450 2.14 -15.82 9.28
C PHE A 450 1.42 -14.50 9.60
N PRO A 451 0.51 -14.48 10.59
CA PRO A 451 -0.26 -13.30 10.91
C PRO A 451 0.60 -12.13 11.41
N ASP A 452 0.19 -10.94 10.99
CA ASP A 452 0.74 -9.64 11.37
C ASP A 452 -0.40 -8.65 11.72
N SER A 453 -0.09 -7.36 11.92
CA SER A 453 -1.10 -6.33 12.25
C SER A 453 -2.20 -6.13 11.19
N SER A 454 -2.12 -6.76 10.02
CA SER A 454 -3.10 -6.69 8.94
C SER A 454 -4.04 -7.91 8.85
N SER A 455 -3.83 -8.92 9.70
CA SER A 455 -4.57 -10.17 9.70
C SER A 455 -4.97 -10.61 11.09
N ASN A 456 -6.14 -11.24 11.19
CA ASN A 456 -6.59 -11.92 12.40
C ASN A 456 -5.86 -13.26 12.52
N ALA A 457 -5.68 -13.74 13.75
CA ALA A 457 -5.11 -15.05 14.03
C ALA A 457 -6.05 -15.88 14.90
N GLU A 458 -6.30 -17.11 14.47
CA GLU A 458 -7.02 -18.12 15.26
C GLU A 458 -6.07 -19.28 15.56
N VAL A 459 -5.75 -19.49 16.83
CA VAL A 459 -4.94 -20.63 17.26
C VAL A 459 -5.88 -21.73 17.73
N VAL A 460 -6.01 -22.78 16.90
CA VAL A 460 -6.90 -23.92 17.18
C VAL A 460 -6.22 -25.00 18.02
N ALA A 461 -7.03 -25.77 18.73
CA ALA A 461 -6.52 -26.89 19.52
C ALA A 461 -5.93 -28.00 18.64
N THR A 462 -4.85 -28.66 19.03
CA THR A 462 -4.06 -28.49 20.28
C THR A 462 -2.79 -27.65 20.06
N HIS A 463 -2.82 -26.70 19.13
CA HIS A 463 -1.62 -25.99 18.70
C HIS A 463 -1.07 -25.03 19.76
N ILE A 464 0.25 -24.88 19.73
CA ILE A 464 1.05 -23.94 20.50
C ILE A 464 1.81 -23.07 19.49
N ARG A 465 1.64 -21.75 19.59
CA ARG A 465 2.38 -20.78 18.78
C ARG A 465 3.32 -19.95 19.66
N ILE A 466 4.61 -19.99 19.35
CA ILE A 466 5.67 -19.37 20.15
C ILE A 466 6.11 -18.05 19.52
N VAL A 467 5.92 -16.96 20.23
CA VAL A 467 6.46 -15.64 19.92
C VAL A 467 7.86 -15.56 20.53
N SER A 468 8.90 -15.51 19.70
CA SER A 468 10.32 -15.51 20.14
C SER A 468 11.01 -14.14 20.04
N ASP A 469 10.39 -13.22 19.33
CA ASP A 469 10.87 -11.87 18.98
C ASP A 469 9.67 -10.91 18.96
N THR A 470 9.69 -9.86 18.15
CA THR A 470 8.54 -8.96 18.00
C THR A 470 7.58 -9.48 16.95
N GLN A 471 6.38 -9.85 17.37
CA GLN A 471 5.28 -10.25 16.49
C GLN A 471 4.09 -9.34 16.69
N SER A 472 3.22 -9.27 15.69
CA SER A 472 1.99 -8.48 15.77
C SER A 472 0.82 -9.24 15.18
N VAL A 473 -0.40 -8.82 15.50
CA VAL A 473 -1.64 -9.41 15.02
C VAL A 473 -2.75 -8.36 15.08
N ASN A 474 -3.77 -8.49 14.22
CA ASN A 474 -5.01 -7.74 14.37
C ASN A 474 -5.84 -8.31 15.55
N ASP A 475 -6.83 -9.17 15.31
CA ASP A 475 -7.49 -9.92 16.38
C ASP A 475 -6.75 -11.23 16.68
N LEU A 476 -6.67 -11.62 17.95
CA LEU A 476 -6.13 -12.91 18.38
C LEU A 476 -7.20 -13.72 19.12
N ASP A 477 -7.58 -14.86 18.55
CA ASP A 477 -8.40 -15.87 19.21
C ASP A 477 -7.57 -17.10 19.58
N ILE A 478 -7.54 -17.44 20.87
CA ILE A 478 -6.91 -18.63 21.41
C ILE A 478 -8.02 -19.59 21.80
N ASN A 479 -8.26 -20.59 20.96
CA ASN A 479 -9.34 -21.55 21.16
C ASN A 479 -9.09 -22.47 22.36
N ALA A 480 -10.16 -23.17 22.74
CA ALA A 480 -10.15 -24.10 23.85
C ALA A 480 -9.07 -25.18 23.71
N GLY A 481 -8.08 -25.20 24.62
CA GLY A 481 -6.98 -26.17 24.61
C GLY A 481 -5.82 -25.81 23.66
N ALA A 482 -5.82 -24.61 23.09
CA ALA A 482 -4.70 -24.03 22.37
C ALA A 482 -3.88 -23.08 23.26
N SER A 483 -2.64 -22.80 22.86
CA SER A 483 -1.78 -21.88 23.59
C SER A 483 -0.99 -20.93 22.69
N VAL A 484 -0.77 -19.72 23.17
CA VAL A 484 0.26 -18.81 22.65
C VAL A 484 1.30 -18.61 23.74
N VAL A 485 2.58 -18.77 23.41
CA VAL A 485 3.70 -18.59 24.34
C VAL A 485 4.48 -17.35 23.92
N VAL A 486 4.54 -16.34 24.79
CA VAL A 486 5.40 -15.18 24.59
C VAL A 486 6.70 -15.41 25.35
N SER A 487 7.79 -15.61 24.61
CA SER A 487 9.10 -15.93 25.17
C SER A 487 9.67 -14.76 25.97
N ALA A 488 10.65 -15.04 26.83
CA ALA A 488 11.34 -13.99 27.58
C ALA A 488 11.94 -12.95 26.63
N ASN A 489 11.71 -11.66 26.91
CA ASN A 489 12.11 -10.51 26.08
C ASN A 489 11.44 -10.42 24.69
N ALA A 490 10.50 -11.31 24.36
CA ALA A 490 9.70 -11.21 23.15
C ALA A 490 8.55 -10.22 23.33
N THR A 491 8.03 -9.69 22.23
CA THR A 491 6.92 -8.72 22.24
C THR A 491 5.79 -9.22 21.35
N LEU A 492 4.57 -9.31 21.89
CA LEU A 492 3.35 -9.53 21.12
C LEU A 492 2.51 -8.24 21.09
N ILE A 493 2.29 -7.71 19.89
CA ILE A 493 1.46 -6.51 19.68
C ILE A 493 0.09 -6.95 19.16
N ILE A 494 -0.97 -6.61 19.88
CA ILE A 494 -2.35 -6.91 19.48
C ILE A 494 -3.05 -5.59 19.16
N LYS A 495 -3.49 -5.45 17.90
CA LYS A 495 -4.16 -4.24 17.41
C LYS A 495 -5.67 -4.29 17.64
N GLY A 496 -6.30 -5.42 17.30
CA GLY A 496 -7.71 -5.72 17.56
C GLY A 496 -7.91 -6.39 18.93
N ASN A 497 -8.89 -7.27 19.06
CA ASN A 497 -9.26 -7.89 20.33
C ASN A 497 -8.44 -9.14 20.66
N LEU A 498 -8.29 -9.44 21.95
CA LEU A 498 -7.77 -10.73 22.43
C LEU A 498 -8.92 -11.54 23.03
N THR A 499 -9.16 -12.74 22.52
CA THR A 499 -10.10 -13.70 23.07
C THR A 499 -9.36 -14.98 23.48
N ILE A 500 -9.60 -15.44 24.71
CA ILE A 500 -9.05 -16.69 25.23
C ILE A 500 -10.22 -17.57 25.68
N SER A 501 -10.49 -18.61 24.90
CA SER A 501 -11.64 -19.49 25.07
C SER A 501 -11.30 -20.70 25.97
N ASN A 502 -12.21 -21.05 26.88
CA ASN A 502 -12.24 -22.26 27.73
C ASN A 502 -11.01 -23.19 27.69
N THR A 503 -10.15 -23.22 28.71
CA THR A 503 -8.86 -23.96 28.76
C THR A 503 -7.76 -23.49 27.79
N GLY A 504 -8.02 -22.52 26.91
CA GLY A 504 -7.00 -21.82 26.14
C GLY A 504 -6.08 -20.99 27.05
N SER A 505 -4.85 -20.72 26.59
CA SER A 505 -3.85 -20.07 27.43
C SER A 505 -2.93 -19.11 26.67
N LEU A 506 -2.77 -17.89 27.21
CA LEU A 506 -1.69 -16.99 26.84
C LEU A 506 -0.59 -17.07 27.91
N ILE A 507 0.53 -17.67 27.56
CA ILE A 507 1.65 -17.95 28.47
C ILE A 507 2.72 -16.88 28.27
N CYS A 508 2.77 -15.91 29.18
CA CYS A 508 3.78 -14.85 29.17
C CYS A 508 4.95 -15.21 30.08
N ASN A 509 6.12 -15.50 29.51
CA ASN A 509 7.33 -15.76 30.31
C ASN A 509 7.87 -14.46 30.93
N SER A 510 8.69 -14.56 31.99
CA SER A 510 9.34 -13.39 32.60
C SER A 510 10.10 -12.54 31.57
N GLY A 511 9.95 -11.21 31.66
CA GLY A 511 10.49 -10.23 30.72
C GLY A 511 9.75 -10.14 29.37
N SER A 512 8.69 -10.93 29.14
CA SER A 512 7.86 -10.78 27.93
C SER A 512 7.00 -9.52 27.98
N ASN A 513 6.62 -9.00 26.81
CA ASN A 513 5.81 -7.80 26.67
C ASN A 513 4.57 -8.09 25.82
N VAL A 514 3.40 -7.70 26.31
CA VAL A 514 2.16 -7.66 25.51
C VAL A 514 1.71 -6.22 25.37
N ILE A 515 1.58 -5.75 24.13
CA ILE A 515 1.18 -4.38 23.80
C ILE A 515 -0.22 -4.40 23.21
N PHE A 516 -1.16 -3.75 23.90
CA PHE A 516 -2.52 -3.52 23.43
C PHE A 516 -2.55 -2.16 22.73
N ARG A 517 -2.55 -2.19 21.40
CA ARG A 517 -2.43 -1.00 20.54
C ARG A 517 -3.77 -0.38 20.15
N GLY A 518 -4.80 -1.19 19.94
CA GLY A 518 -6.12 -0.72 19.52
C GLY A 518 -6.17 -0.24 18.07
N ASP A 519 -7.40 -0.12 17.58
CA ASP A 519 -7.78 0.69 16.43
C ASP A 519 -8.47 1.96 16.91
N GLU A 520 -8.15 3.10 16.28
CA GLU A 520 -8.73 4.40 16.63
C GLU A 520 -10.26 4.37 16.54
N GLY A 521 -10.92 4.91 17.56
CA GLY A 521 -12.37 5.04 17.67
C GLY A 521 -13.07 3.92 18.43
N THR A 522 -12.35 2.92 18.98
CA THR A 522 -12.98 1.79 19.70
C THR A 522 -12.20 1.32 20.94
N ILE A 523 -12.93 0.99 22.00
CA ILE A 523 -12.35 0.29 23.17
C ILE A 523 -11.88 -1.10 22.73
N GLN A 524 -10.62 -1.41 23.00
CA GLN A 524 -10.04 -2.73 22.71
C GLN A 524 -10.45 -3.72 23.81
N LEU A 525 -10.85 -4.92 23.41
CA LEU A 525 -11.38 -5.95 24.30
C LEU A 525 -10.34 -7.05 24.58
N VAL A 526 -10.17 -7.38 25.86
CA VAL A 526 -9.39 -8.53 26.34
C VAL A 526 -10.32 -9.45 27.12
N ASN A 527 -10.81 -10.48 26.43
CA ASN A 527 -11.74 -11.47 26.95
C ASN A 527 -10.99 -12.70 27.49
N ASN A 528 -11.02 -12.89 28.80
CA ASN A 528 -10.61 -14.14 29.41
C ASN A 528 -11.83 -15.02 29.72
N SER A 529 -12.11 -15.96 28.84
CA SER A 529 -13.11 -17.02 29.05
C SER A 529 -12.46 -18.39 29.30
N SER A 530 -11.18 -18.44 29.69
CA SER A 530 -10.43 -19.70 29.83
C SER A 530 -10.82 -20.53 31.05
N GLY A 531 -11.46 -19.90 32.05
CA GLY A 531 -11.72 -20.51 33.36
C GLY A 531 -10.51 -20.52 34.30
N SER A 532 -9.39 -19.89 33.92
CA SER A 532 -8.16 -19.76 34.70
C SER A 532 -7.67 -18.31 34.73
N ASN A 533 -6.78 -18.00 35.68
CA ASN A 533 -6.06 -16.72 35.65
C ASN A 533 -5.14 -16.64 34.42
N GLN A 534 -5.15 -15.51 33.73
CA GLN A 534 -4.21 -15.22 32.64
C GLN A 534 -3.12 -14.29 33.18
N ALA A 535 -1.90 -14.82 33.27
CA ALA A 535 -0.77 -14.14 33.86
C ALA A 535 0.09 -13.46 32.79
N PHE A 536 0.31 -12.16 32.95
CA PHE A 536 1.20 -11.35 32.12
C PHE A 536 2.48 -11.02 32.90
N ALA A 537 3.59 -10.91 32.18
CA ALA A 537 4.80 -10.30 32.72
C ALA A 537 4.68 -8.77 32.62
N ASN A 538 4.86 -8.21 31.42
CA ASN A 538 4.66 -6.78 31.15
C ASN A 538 3.48 -6.55 30.21
N VAL A 539 2.67 -5.54 30.54
CA VAL A 539 1.52 -5.10 29.74
C VAL A 539 1.69 -3.63 29.41
N GLN A 540 1.49 -3.27 28.15
CA GLN A 540 1.50 -1.87 27.71
C GLN A 540 0.17 -1.51 27.05
N ILE A 541 -0.44 -0.43 27.54
CA ILE A 541 -1.67 0.14 27.01
C ILE A 541 -1.33 1.34 26.14
N THR A 542 -1.51 1.17 24.84
CA THR A 542 -1.26 2.21 23.82
C THR A 542 -2.50 2.57 23.02
N ASN A 543 -3.64 1.91 23.25
CA ASN A 543 -4.90 2.31 22.63
C ASN A 543 -5.42 3.60 23.27
N PRO A 544 -5.53 4.73 22.53
CA PRO A 544 -6.09 5.97 23.08
C PRO A 544 -7.54 5.82 23.54
N ASP A 545 -8.28 4.88 22.94
CA ASP A 545 -9.68 4.59 23.27
C ASP A 545 -9.85 3.57 24.40
N ASN A 546 -8.79 3.30 25.17
CA ASN A 546 -8.74 2.41 26.34
C ASN A 546 -8.77 0.91 26.02
N VAL A 547 -8.48 0.09 27.05
CA VAL A 547 -8.49 -1.38 26.94
C VAL A 547 -9.27 -1.98 28.09
N LEU A 548 -10.26 -2.81 27.78
CA LEU A 548 -11.15 -3.46 28.74
C LEU A 548 -10.81 -4.94 28.91
N PHE A 549 -10.38 -5.29 30.12
CA PHE A 549 -10.15 -6.65 30.60
C PHE A 549 -11.41 -7.19 31.29
N PHE A 550 -11.97 -8.30 30.78
CA PHE A 550 -13.22 -8.86 31.29
C PHE A 550 -13.29 -10.39 31.21
N GLY A 551 -14.33 -10.95 31.84
CA GLY A 551 -14.59 -12.38 31.93
C GLY A 551 -14.00 -12.99 33.20
N GLY A 552 -12.75 -13.46 33.10
CA GLY A 552 -12.00 -14.14 34.16
C GLY A 552 -10.93 -13.27 34.82
N SER A 553 -10.12 -13.88 35.69
CA SER A 553 -9.08 -13.18 36.43
C SER A 553 -7.82 -12.91 35.59
N PHE A 554 -7.16 -11.81 35.89
CA PHE A 554 -5.89 -11.43 35.27
C PHE A 554 -4.86 -11.11 36.35
N SER A 555 -3.60 -11.41 36.05
CA SER A 555 -2.48 -11.00 36.90
C SER A 555 -1.32 -10.40 36.12
N ILE A 556 -0.58 -9.50 36.75
CA ILE A 556 0.63 -8.88 36.21
C ILE A 556 1.76 -9.10 37.22
N SER A 557 2.82 -9.78 36.81
CA SER A 557 3.97 -10.09 37.68
C SER A 557 5.11 -9.08 37.58
N GLU A 558 5.19 -8.30 36.49
CA GLU A 558 6.23 -7.28 36.29
C GLU A 558 5.57 -5.90 36.11
N GLY A 559 5.57 -5.30 34.92
CA GLY A 559 5.12 -3.91 34.73
C GLY A 559 3.81 -3.73 33.95
N LEU A 560 2.91 -2.88 34.45
CA LEU A 560 1.85 -2.24 33.67
C LEU A 560 2.27 -0.83 33.25
N HIS A 561 2.24 -0.56 31.94
CA HIS A 561 2.55 0.74 31.36
C HIS A 561 1.31 1.36 30.70
N LEU A 562 0.87 2.52 31.19
CA LEU A 562 -0.20 3.31 30.58
C LEU A 562 0.43 4.41 29.72
N ILE A 563 0.31 4.30 28.39
CA ILE A 563 1.00 5.18 27.44
C ILE A 563 0.06 6.21 26.82
N ASP A 564 -1.10 5.77 26.32
CA ASP A 564 -2.02 6.64 25.59
C ASP A 564 -3.49 6.49 26.01
N GLY A 565 -3.83 5.46 26.80
CA GLY A 565 -5.20 5.23 27.24
C GLY A 565 -5.28 4.41 28.52
N SER A 566 -6.51 4.26 29.01
CA SER A 566 -6.79 3.75 30.35
C SER A 566 -6.93 2.23 30.36
N PHE A 567 -6.54 1.62 31.48
CA PHE A 567 -6.80 0.22 31.76
C PHE A 567 -8.15 0.07 32.48
N GLN A 568 -9.01 -0.80 31.99
CA GLN A 568 -10.32 -1.07 32.59
C GLN A 568 -10.43 -2.54 32.95
N ASN A 569 -10.96 -2.85 34.14
CA ASN A 569 -11.32 -4.23 34.50
C ASN A 569 -12.77 -4.39 34.99
N THR A 570 -13.31 -5.59 34.76
CA THR A 570 -14.63 -6.00 35.27
C THR A 570 -14.61 -7.34 36.02
N SER A 571 -13.42 -7.93 36.19
CA SER A 571 -13.24 -9.28 36.77
C SER A 571 -12.09 -9.36 37.78
N GLY A 572 -11.52 -8.21 38.13
CA GLY A 572 -10.39 -8.08 39.05
C GLY A 572 -9.03 -8.14 38.36
N LEU A 573 -8.03 -7.45 38.94
CA LEU A 573 -6.63 -7.50 38.49
C LEU A 573 -5.74 -7.70 39.72
N THR A 574 -4.82 -8.67 39.66
CA THR A 574 -3.83 -8.91 40.71
C THR A 574 -2.42 -8.55 40.25
N PHE A 575 -1.76 -7.63 40.93
CA PHE A 575 -0.33 -7.43 40.80
C PHE A 575 0.37 -8.43 41.72
N THR A 576 0.92 -9.50 41.14
CA THR A 576 1.49 -10.62 41.90
C THR A 576 2.91 -10.34 42.31
N SER A 577 3.31 -10.79 43.50
CA SER A 577 4.68 -10.63 44.00
C SER A 577 5.16 -11.90 44.67
N ASP A 578 6.39 -12.31 44.34
CA ASP A 578 7.06 -13.45 44.97
C ASP A 578 8.55 -13.14 45.24
N ALA A 579 9.36 -14.16 45.46
CA ALA A 579 10.79 -14.00 45.72
C ALA A 579 11.61 -13.51 44.52
N SER A 580 11.03 -13.56 43.31
CA SER A 580 11.69 -13.33 42.03
C SER A 580 11.06 -12.21 41.20
N SER A 581 9.82 -11.84 41.48
CA SER A 581 9.03 -10.92 40.66
C SER A 581 8.13 -10.04 41.52
N GLN A 582 7.83 -8.84 41.02
CA GLN A 582 6.99 -7.86 41.72
C GLN A 582 6.15 -7.07 40.71
N GLY A 583 4.84 -7.34 40.71
CA GLY A 583 3.87 -6.69 39.86
C GLY A 583 3.68 -5.24 40.25
N HIS A 584 3.76 -4.31 39.30
CA HIS A 584 3.62 -2.87 39.54
C HIS A 584 3.10 -2.12 38.32
N VAL A 585 2.61 -0.90 38.52
CA VAL A 585 2.34 0.10 37.49
C VAL A 585 3.65 0.81 37.15
N ALA A 586 4.42 0.26 36.21
CA ALA A 586 5.76 0.72 35.87
C ALA A 586 5.85 2.13 35.29
N ARG A 587 4.85 2.59 34.53
CA ARG A 587 4.85 3.93 33.91
C ARG A 587 3.44 4.40 33.60
N VAL A 588 3.18 5.70 33.82
CA VAL A 588 1.97 6.39 33.37
C VAL A 588 2.39 7.64 32.59
N ILE A 589 2.09 7.67 31.29
CA ILE A 589 2.25 8.84 30.41
C ILE A 589 0.88 9.48 30.18
N ALA A 590 -0.09 8.67 29.77
CA ALA A 590 -1.50 9.03 29.65
C ALA A 590 -2.37 7.79 29.92
N GLY A 591 -3.57 8.04 30.43
CA GLY A 591 -4.53 7.02 30.85
C GLY A 591 -4.61 6.83 32.36
N ASP A 592 -5.66 6.14 32.79
CA ASP A 592 -5.91 5.84 34.19
C ASP A 592 -6.58 4.46 34.40
N PHE A 593 -7.33 4.31 35.49
CA PHE A 593 -8.15 3.12 35.77
C PHE A 593 -9.68 3.38 35.66
N THR A 594 -10.08 4.53 35.14
CA THR A 594 -11.48 4.96 35.00
C THR A 594 -12.23 4.02 34.07
N GLY A 595 -13.41 3.56 34.52
CA GLY A 595 -14.21 2.52 33.84
C GLY A 595 -14.01 1.12 34.42
N SER A 596 -13.04 0.95 35.33
CA SER A 596 -12.93 -0.26 36.13
C SER A 596 -14.08 -0.37 37.13
N SER A 597 -14.62 -1.58 37.29
CA SER A 597 -15.76 -1.88 38.18
C SER A 597 -15.47 -3.01 39.17
N SER A 598 -14.27 -3.58 39.13
CA SER A 598 -13.82 -4.64 40.03
C SER A 598 -12.58 -4.22 40.81
N SER A 599 -12.30 -4.94 41.90
CA SER A 599 -11.18 -4.63 42.77
C SER A 599 -9.83 -4.87 42.11
N PHE A 600 -8.85 -4.08 42.54
CA PHE A 600 -7.44 -4.33 42.32
C PHE A 600 -6.88 -5.02 43.56
N THR A 601 -6.01 -6.00 43.36
CA THR A 601 -5.26 -6.66 44.42
C THR A 601 -3.77 -6.47 44.18
N ILE A 602 -3.03 -6.13 45.22
CA ILE A 602 -1.58 -6.03 45.17
C ILE A 602 -0.99 -6.95 46.22
N GLU A 603 -0.21 -7.91 45.74
CA GLU A 603 0.55 -8.79 46.60
C GLU A 603 1.83 -8.11 47.09
N ARG A 604 2.14 -8.25 48.37
CA ARG A 604 3.45 -7.90 48.94
C ARG A 604 4.11 -9.15 49.49
N PHE A 605 5.26 -9.49 48.92
CA PHE A 605 6.03 -10.64 49.34
C PHE A 605 7.03 -10.28 50.44
N LYS A 606 7.03 -11.06 51.53
CA LYS A 606 8.08 -11.04 52.55
C LYS A 606 8.71 -12.42 52.65
N ALA A 607 10.01 -12.49 52.38
CA ALA A 607 10.80 -13.70 52.58
C ALA A 607 10.78 -14.18 54.05
N GLY A 608 10.88 -15.49 54.21
CA GLY A 608 10.88 -16.17 55.51
C GLY A 608 12.08 -15.76 56.38
N GLY A 609 11.91 -15.80 57.70
CA GLY A 609 12.95 -15.42 58.65
C GLY A 609 12.52 -15.49 60.11
N ALA A 610 13.22 -14.74 60.96
CA ALA A 610 12.81 -14.56 62.35
C ALA A 610 11.58 -13.65 62.44
N SER A 611 10.68 -13.95 63.38
CA SER A 611 9.58 -13.04 63.73
C SER A 611 10.13 -11.73 64.29
N GLY A 612 9.50 -10.60 63.97
CA GLY A 612 10.04 -9.30 64.34
C GLY A 612 9.15 -8.13 63.94
N TRP A 613 9.53 -6.93 64.40
CA TRP A 613 8.99 -5.67 63.89
C TRP A 613 9.47 -5.44 62.45
N ASN A 614 8.53 -5.10 61.58
CA ASN A 614 8.79 -4.80 60.17
C ASN A 614 8.01 -3.55 59.78
N ASP A 615 8.64 -2.69 58.99
CA ASP A 615 7.98 -1.55 58.38
C ASP A 615 7.12 -2.01 57.19
N LEU A 616 5.92 -1.44 57.12
CA LEU A 616 4.93 -1.69 56.10
C LEU A 616 4.56 -0.36 55.43
N ALA A 617 4.68 -0.33 54.11
CA ALA A 617 4.26 0.79 53.29
C ALA A 617 2.89 0.49 52.65
N THR A 618 2.09 1.54 52.49
CA THR A 618 0.81 1.42 51.79
C THR A 618 1.01 1.14 50.30
N ALA A 619 0.03 0.47 49.70
CA ALA A 619 0.15 -0.08 48.35
C ALA A 619 -0.71 0.69 47.34
N GLY A 620 -0.73 2.03 47.37
CA GLY A 620 -1.43 2.83 46.35
C GLY A 620 -2.96 2.65 46.28
N ILE A 621 -3.52 1.64 46.93
CA ILE A 621 -4.95 1.30 46.98
C ILE A 621 -5.49 1.77 48.33
N ALA A 622 -6.65 2.42 48.30
CA ALA A 622 -7.35 2.82 49.51
C ALA A 622 -7.80 1.55 50.27
N THR A 623 -7.18 1.31 51.41
CA THR A 623 -7.41 0.15 52.28
C THR A 623 -7.48 0.60 53.75
N THR A 624 -7.88 -0.31 54.61
CA THR A 624 -7.91 -0.17 56.07
C THR A 624 -7.14 -1.31 56.72
N ILE A 625 -6.86 -1.19 58.02
CA ILE A 625 -6.23 -2.27 58.78
C ILE A 625 -7.07 -3.57 58.73
N ALA A 626 -8.39 -3.46 58.63
CA ALA A 626 -9.30 -4.60 58.48
C ALA A 626 -9.06 -5.41 57.19
N ASP A 627 -8.56 -4.79 56.12
CA ASP A 627 -8.31 -5.48 54.86
C ASP A 627 -7.07 -6.38 54.95
N ILE A 628 -6.12 -6.06 55.84
CA ILE A 628 -4.87 -6.81 56.02
C ILE A 628 -4.88 -7.74 57.24
N GLU A 629 -5.80 -7.56 58.20
CA GLU A 629 -5.82 -8.37 59.43
C GLU A 629 -6.06 -9.87 59.19
N ASN A 630 -6.68 -10.20 58.06
CA ASN A 630 -6.93 -11.58 57.65
C ASN A 630 -5.73 -12.20 56.93
N GLU A 631 -4.77 -11.38 56.52
CA GLU A 631 -3.59 -11.78 55.77
C GLU A 631 -2.33 -11.86 56.68
N ILE A 632 -2.22 -10.93 57.64
CA ILE A 632 -1.22 -10.92 58.71
C ILE A 632 -1.90 -10.75 60.07
N TYR A 633 -1.42 -11.46 61.09
CA TYR A 633 -2.07 -11.44 62.41
C TYR A 633 -1.95 -10.08 63.09
N ILE A 634 -3.10 -9.47 63.43
CA ILE A 634 -3.18 -8.20 64.16
C ILE A 634 -3.79 -8.42 65.55
N SER A 635 -3.11 -7.92 66.58
CA SER A 635 -3.47 -8.04 68.00
C SER A 635 -3.48 -6.65 68.66
N GLY A 636 -4.36 -6.48 69.65
CA GLY A 636 -4.41 -5.28 70.49
C GLY A 636 -5.01 -4.03 69.84
N VAL A 637 -5.49 -4.15 68.59
CA VAL A 637 -6.22 -3.10 67.85
C VAL A 637 -7.73 -3.35 67.97
N THR A 638 -8.52 -2.31 68.25
CA THR A 638 -9.98 -2.48 68.44
C THR A 638 -10.63 -3.02 67.17
N GLY A 639 -11.39 -4.12 67.31
CA GLY A 639 -12.04 -4.78 66.19
C GLY A 639 -11.21 -5.89 65.53
N ALA A 640 -9.94 -6.06 65.91
CA ALA A 640 -9.09 -7.09 65.34
C ALA A 640 -9.40 -8.50 65.89
N GLY A 641 -9.18 -9.53 65.07
CA GLY A 641 -9.38 -10.93 65.46
C GLY A 641 -8.40 -11.46 66.53
N GLY A 642 -7.24 -10.83 66.70
CA GLY A 642 -6.22 -11.24 67.67
C GLY A 642 -6.59 -10.90 69.13
N GLY A 643 -6.53 -11.90 70.01
CA GLY A 643 -6.92 -11.77 71.41
C GLY A 643 -6.17 -10.66 72.16
N ALA A 644 -6.92 -9.76 72.80
CA ALA A 644 -6.47 -8.54 73.48
C ALA A 644 -5.67 -8.78 74.79
N GLY A 645 -4.55 -9.51 74.71
CA GLY A 645 -3.62 -9.72 75.83
C GLY A 645 -2.72 -8.51 76.16
N GLY A 646 -3.15 -7.29 75.82
CA GLY A 646 -2.39 -6.05 76.01
C GLY A 646 -1.23 -5.81 75.02
N PHE A 647 -0.90 -6.78 74.16
CA PHE A 647 0.10 -6.62 73.11
C PHE A 647 -0.54 -6.02 71.85
N ILE A 648 -0.07 -4.82 71.47
CA ILE A 648 -0.44 -4.13 70.25
C ILE A 648 0.59 -4.49 69.18
N SER A 649 0.17 -5.14 68.09
CA SER A 649 1.07 -5.64 67.05
C SER A 649 1.18 -4.74 65.81
N MET A 650 0.54 -3.57 65.84
CA MET A 650 0.58 -2.60 64.75
C MET A 650 0.57 -1.17 65.28
N TYR A 651 1.48 -0.37 64.74
CA TYR A 651 1.64 1.04 65.03
C TYR A 651 1.58 1.85 63.74
N THR A 652 1.03 3.05 63.83
CA THR A 652 1.03 4.05 62.78
C THR A 652 2.02 5.14 63.13
N TYR A 653 2.87 5.51 62.19
CA TYR A 653 3.76 6.65 62.37
C TYR A 653 2.92 7.94 62.44
N ASP A 654 2.96 8.63 63.57
CA ASP A 654 2.37 9.97 63.69
C ASP A 654 3.42 10.99 63.29
N ASN A 655 3.23 11.53 62.08
CA ASN A 655 4.11 12.55 61.57
C ASN A 655 4.20 13.74 62.53
N VAL A 656 3.14 14.18 63.20
CA VAL A 656 3.19 15.36 64.10
C VAL A 656 4.05 15.09 65.33
N ALA A 657 3.91 13.90 65.93
CA ALA A 657 4.60 13.49 67.15
C ALA A 657 6.03 13.00 66.91
N ASP A 658 6.38 12.65 65.66
CA ASP A 658 7.65 12.00 65.29
C ASP A 658 7.87 10.68 66.04
N ASP A 659 6.79 9.93 66.24
CA ASP A 659 6.79 8.70 67.02
C ASP A 659 5.75 7.70 66.47
N TYR A 660 5.98 6.42 66.74
CA TYR A 660 5.02 5.37 66.44
C TYR A 660 3.92 5.35 67.48
N THR A 661 2.69 5.59 67.02
CA THR A 661 1.49 5.57 67.86
C THR A 661 0.70 4.29 67.64
N PRO A 662 0.14 3.67 68.70
CA PRO A 662 -0.67 2.47 68.55
C PRO A 662 -1.84 2.65 67.58
N ALA A 663 -2.03 1.70 66.67
CA ALA A 663 -3.26 1.66 65.87
C ALA A 663 -4.47 1.45 66.79
N THR A 664 -5.49 2.29 66.66
CA THR A 664 -6.60 2.31 67.61
C THR A 664 -7.77 1.42 67.19
N ASN A 665 -8.03 1.30 65.88
CA ASN A 665 -9.14 0.53 65.32
C ASN A 665 -8.77 -0.11 63.98
N VAL A 666 -9.35 -1.27 63.65
CA VAL A 666 -9.18 -1.89 62.33
C VAL A 666 -9.76 -1.06 61.18
N THR A 667 -10.69 -0.14 61.48
CA THR A 667 -11.20 0.82 60.50
C THR A 667 -10.25 1.99 60.22
N ASN A 668 -9.08 2.06 60.87
CA ASN A 668 -8.09 3.09 60.56
C ASN A 668 -7.67 2.96 59.08
N PRO A 669 -7.72 4.05 58.31
CA PRO A 669 -7.30 4.03 56.91
C PRO A 669 -5.80 3.84 56.81
N MET A 670 -5.37 3.05 55.83
CA MET A 670 -3.98 2.93 55.43
C MET A 670 -3.65 4.01 54.40
N GLY A 671 -3.33 5.21 54.89
CA GLY A 671 -3.11 6.40 54.07
C GLY A 671 -1.83 6.37 53.22
N LEU A 672 -1.85 7.02 52.06
CA LEU A 672 -0.65 7.19 51.24
C LEU A 672 0.40 8.03 51.97
N GLY A 673 1.64 7.54 51.97
CA GLY A 673 2.76 8.18 52.69
C GLY A 673 2.77 7.96 54.20
N GLN A 674 1.77 7.29 54.77
CA GLN A 674 1.77 6.92 56.19
C GLN A 674 2.58 5.62 56.39
N GLY A 675 3.57 5.67 57.28
CA GLY A 675 4.32 4.49 57.70
C GLY A 675 3.56 3.66 58.72
N PHE A 676 3.65 2.33 58.59
CA PHE A 676 3.13 1.37 59.55
C PHE A 676 4.29 0.52 60.04
N GLU A 677 4.34 0.23 61.33
CA GLU A 677 5.24 -0.78 61.88
C GLU A 677 4.40 -1.91 62.45
N THR A 678 4.68 -3.14 62.04
CA THR A 678 3.89 -4.30 62.47
C THR A 678 4.78 -5.48 62.85
N TRP A 679 4.37 -6.18 63.90
CA TRP A 679 5.02 -7.42 64.29
C TRP A 679 4.57 -8.56 63.37
N LEU A 680 5.50 -9.09 62.59
CA LEU A 680 5.28 -10.23 61.71
C LEU A 680 5.82 -11.49 62.38
N GLY A 681 4.95 -12.48 62.60
CA GLY A 681 5.33 -13.81 63.08
C GLY A 681 4.17 -14.79 62.95
N ASP A 682 4.45 -16.00 62.46
CA ASP A 682 3.50 -17.12 62.56
C ASP A 682 3.53 -17.72 63.98
N ASP A 683 4.68 -17.59 64.64
CA ASP A 683 4.89 -17.76 66.07
C ASP A 683 5.85 -16.68 66.62
N LEU A 684 6.27 -16.81 67.88
CA LEU A 684 7.16 -15.85 68.55
C LEU A 684 8.62 -15.87 68.07
N THR A 685 8.96 -16.76 67.14
CA THR A 685 10.33 -16.97 66.65
C THR A 685 10.44 -17.01 65.14
N THR A 686 9.38 -17.38 64.42
CA THR A 686 9.43 -17.65 62.99
C THR A 686 8.38 -16.88 62.18
N TRP A 687 8.78 -16.52 60.97
CA TRP A 687 7.92 -16.02 59.91
C TRP A 687 8.16 -16.85 58.65
N ASN A 688 7.12 -17.50 58.13
CA ASN A 688 7.18 -18.22 56.87
C ASN A 688 7.02 -17.24 55.70
N ALA A 689 7.75 -17.50 54.61
CA ALA A 689 7.65 -16.68 53.42
C ALA A 689 6.21 -16.69 52.89
N LYS A 690 5.61 -15.52 52.73
CA LYS A 690 4.30 -15.38 52.11
C LYS A 690 4.14 -14.03 51.43
N ALA A 691 3.28 -14.00 50.44
CA ALA A 691 2.67 -12.78 49.96
C ALA A 691 1.37 -12.53 50.74
N TRP A 692 1.02 -11.26 50.92
CA TRP A 692 -0.29 -10.84 51.43
C TRP A 692 -0.93 -9.81 50.51
N ASN A 693 -2.25 -9.73 50.58
CA ASN A 693 -3.05 -8.91 49.68
C ASN A 693 -3.40 -7.53 50.25
N PHE A 694 -3.28 -6.50 49.40
CA PHE A 694 -4.01 -5.24 49.54
C PHE A 694 -5.08 -5.21 48.46
N THR A 695 -6.36 -5.30 48.85
CA THR A 695 -7.47 -5.32 47.92
C THR A 695 -8.38 -4.12 48.12
N GLY A 696 -8.72 -3.43 47.04
CA GLY A 696 -9.63 -2.29 47.08
C GLY A 696 -10.16 -1.91 45.70
N SER A 697 -11.15 -1.02 45.66
CA SER A 697 -11.88 -0.67 44.44
C SER A 697 -11.20 0.40 43.59
N SER A 698 -10.14 1.05 44.10
CA SER A 698 -9.43 2.11 43.37
C SER A 698 -7.93 2.06 43.65
N MET A 699 -7.15 2.42 42.63
CA MET A 699 -5.71 2.60 42.72
C MET A 699 -5.39 4.07 42.47
N ASN A 700 -4.61 4.67 43.36
CA ASN A 700 -4.10 6.02 43.17
C ASN A 700 -2.92 5.97 42.20
N ILE A 701 -3.06 6.66 41.07
CA ILE A 701 -2.04 6.87 40.04
C ILE A 701 -1.90 8.36 39.68
N ALA A 702 -2.66 9.23 40.36
CA ALA A 702 -2.55 10.66 40.18
C ALA A 702 -1.34 11.20 40.95
N SER A 703 -0.82 12.34 40.51
CA SER A 703 0.13 13.10 41.32
C SER A 703 -0.51 13.39 42.68
N THR A 704 0.16 12.95 43.75
CA THR A 704 -0.31 13.09 45.12
C THR A 704 0.79 13.77 45.94
N ASP A 705 0.47 14.92 46.51
CA ASP A 705 1.37 15.61 47.41
C ASP A 705 1.44 14.85 48.73
N ILE A 706 2.62 14.32 49.05
CA ILE A 706 2.88 13.74 50.36
C ILE A 706 3.52 14.82 51.22
N THR A 707 2.78 15.29 52.22
CA THR A 707 3.28 16.33 53.12
C THR A 707 4.48 15.82 53.91
N VAL A 708 5.59 16.54 53.83
CA VAL A 708 6.77 16.38 54.70
C VAL A 708 6.79 17.58 55.63
N ASP A 709 7.06 17.38 56.91
CA ASP A 709 7.01 18.47 57.88
C ASP A 709 8.11 19.52 57.64
N PRO A 710 7.82 20.82 57.82
CA PRO A 710 8.80 21.90 57.75
C PRO A 710 10.03 21.77 58.67
N SER A 711 10.10 20.83 59.62
CA SER A 711 11.32 20.59 60.43
C SER A 711 12.37 19.69 59.77
N GLY A 712 12.11 19.14 58.57
CA GLY A 712 13.09 18.38 57.78
C GLY A 712 13.56 17.05 58.39
N SER A 713 12.85 16.53 59.40
CA SER A 713 13.29 15.36 60.18
C SER A 713 12.56 14.04 59.85
N ARG A 714 11.58 14.05 58.93
CA ARG A 714 10.54 12.99 58.87
C ARG A 714 10.61 12.14 57.60
N TRP A 715 10.32 10.84 57.74
CA TRP A 715 10.29 9.83 56.68
C TRP A 715 8.85 9.56 56.22
N ASN A 716 8.62 9.45 54.91
CA ASN A 716 7.36 8.95 54.34
C ASN A 716 7.63 7.58 53.69
N LEU A 717 6.74 6.61 53.93
CA LEU A 717 6.82 5.28 53.32
C LEU A 717 5.79 5.17 52.20
N VAL A 718 6.29 5.10 50.96
CA VAL A 718 5.48 4.81 49.78
C VAL A 718 5.91 3.46 49.25
N GLY A 719 4.96 2.58 49.00
CA GLY A 719 5.23 1.28 48.42
C GLY A 719 4.49 1.08 47.11
N ASN A 720 4.96 0.09 46.36
CA ASN A 720 4.37 -0.42 45.13
C ASN A 720 2.83 -0.63 45.22
N PRO A 721 2.00 -0.27 44.22
CA PRO A 721 2.08 -0.60 42.80
C PRO A 721 2.77 0.52 42.03
N LEU A 722 3.15 1.61 42.69
CA LEU A 722 3.80 2.74 42.06
C LEU A 722 5.32 2.62 42.23
N PRO A 723 6.11 2.75 41.16
CA PRO A 723 7.48 3.20 41.27
C PRO A 723 7.41 4.65 41.76
N SER A 724 7.46 4.85 43.08
CA SER A 724 7.48 6.19 43.64
C SER A 724 8.85 6.81 43.38
N PHE A 725 8.96 7.63 42.35
CA PHE A 725 10.02 8.63 42.28
C PHE A 725 9.61 9.78 43.20
N ILE A 726 10.37 10.03 44.25
CA ILE A 726 10.22 11.25 45.04
C ILE A 726 10.80 12.38 44.19
N ASP A 727 9.93 13.20 43.61
CA ASP A 727 10.35 14.46 43.02
C ASP A 727 10.71 15.42 44.16
N PHE A 728 11.98 15.46 44.52
CA PHE A 728 12.47 16.38 45.54
C PHE A 728 12.25 17.86 45.18
N SER A 729 11.88 18.19 43.94
CA SER A 729 11.50 19.55 43.53
C SER A 729 10.06 19.93 43.89
N SER A 730 9.17 18.94 44.08
CA SER A 730 7.78 19.14 44.56
C SER A 730 7.64 18.95 46.07
N VAL A 731 8.67 18.41 46.73
CA VAL A 731 8.80 18.42 48.19
C VAL A 731 8.95 19.87 48.65
N LEU A 732 7.85 20.46 49.12
CA LEU A 732 7.82 21.80 49.72
C LEU A 732 8.61 21.81 51.03
N ALA A 733 9.93 21.94 50.96
CA ALA A 733 10.76 22.26 52.10
C ALA A 733 10.74 23.79 52.27
N SER A 734 10.13 24.28 53.34
CA SER A 734 10.44 25.64 53.79
C SER A 734 11.87 25.66 54.35
N PHE A 735 12.91 25.74 53.52
CA PHE A 735 14.16 26.41 53.89
C PHE A 735 14.81 27.09 52.69
N ALA A 736 14.25 28.26 52.36
CA ALA A 736 14.82 29.41 51.66
C ALA A 736 15.79 29.15 50.47
N GLY A 737 15.21 29.03 49.27
CA GLY A 737 15.90 29.16 47.97
C GLY A 737 16.59 27.86 47.52
N VAL A 738 16.55 27.41 46.26
CA VAL A 738 16.65 28.14 44.98
C VAL A 738 16.37 27.16 43.82
N ILE A 739 15.56 27.62 42.85
CA ILE A 739 15.63 27.61 41.36
C ILE A 739 15.76 26.29 40.54
N ASN A 740 14.74 26.11 39.67
CA ASN A 740 14.58 25.47 38.34
C ASN A 740 15.55 24.38 37.84
N GLY A 741 14.92 23.28 37.40
CA GLY A 741 15.27 22.52 36.20
C GLY A 741 14.01 22.23 35.41
#